data_AF-A0A0F7S4R8-F1
#
_entry.id   AF-A0A0F7S4R8-F1
#
_cell.length_a   1.000
_cell.length_b   1.000
_cell.length_c   1.000
_cell.angle_alpha   90.00
_cell.angle_beta   90.00
_cell.angle_gamma   90.00
#
_symmetry.space_group_name_H-M   'P 1'
#
loop_
_entity.id
_entity.type
_entity.pdbx_description
1 polymer ?
#
loop_
_entity_poly.entity_id
_entity_poly.type
_entity_poly.pdbx_seq_one_letter_code
_entity_poly.pdbx_strand_id
1 'polypeptide(L)'
;MAGTASSQGAVDVLLLGSGWTGTFLIPLLKQKRLSYAYTCRSPPHEKDHHKIQFELTDPVTKNSLRSLPRASTVVIIFPIKNVQQVDDLVRQYQELHGSTRWIQLGSTGIWGPGSSSSSSPFDTSNARASAEQRLLDIAPQKAAILNLAGLYGDQRQPKNFASRVGASKELLSFKGSVHFVHGKDVARAVVLLHQSHSVGWGRRWIVSDTRVYDWWQLFRFLRPALPDHPDDSPETAQRWVSELLEENHVSVLPRPIAEKSGQTLPRYLERALEGHEFWNLFHEKPVVESVYRGGEHGVQPSTSHSNGTVHVDSSEKRPTNGQHNDKLVGSSTQSFIVREFDPTIPQDCIDDLIQRIESDALRQLPSKSHFEGDHERLGLTHQRFCDLRDAWIPFLRSQAAESTSPTQELDDSIRIRHSSTHRPGPDHDTWAAEQARISSFSHFQVLIEDVDVHFIHERANTPAAGFNVKVIPLLLLHGWPGSFHEFLDVIKPLAHPGNLTPVHFDVVVPSHPGYLFSSAAAGLARDSRSGKLVGTHSGPDGDLLVKDVARIMHKLMTTLGYHNYAIQAGDWGSAVLRSMANQFPNHVRAVHVNFCPSQGPNVVLPVLGRELTPHWVLRLPHLVSKQRYAKKALGVFDSWSRGERSRSLCGMGGVVGYAAEFATEAAWRTVSVLSLGSIPAPLSADDRESLHRGIEFTATGSAYAAMHGTRPSTLGLVLSRSPLSTLAWVGEKMYAWTDVGPDPATILANLTLYETTHTIAGSFYPYRNRAPGGPSEIASDPSNFVHQPTGYSSFPMEIIQAPKSFVQASVNLRWYRRHERGGHFAALEQPTRFVEDLVDCFGEIWPY
;
A
#
# COMPACT_ATOMS: atom_id res chain seq x y z
N MET A 1 -73.86 9.02 -10.30
CA MET A 1 -73.25 7.80 -9.71
C MET A 1 -71.81 8.11 -9.39
N ALA A 2 -71.50 8.23 -8.10
CA ALA A 2 -70.16 8.49 -7.60
C ALA A 2 -69.32 7.22 -7.73
N GLY A 3 -68.40 7.19 -8.69
CA GLY A 3 -67.41 6.12 -8.83
C GLY A 3 -66.42 6.19 -7.68
N THR A 4 -66.43 5.15 -6.87
CA THR A 4 -65.52 4.88 -5.77
C THR A 4 -64.05 5.03 -6.19
N ALA A 5 -63.31 5.88 -5.48
CA ALA A 5 -61.87 5.96 -5.60
C ALA A 5 -61.28 4.58 -5.28
N SER A 6 -60.67 3.93 -6.26
CA SER A 6 -59.97 2.66 -6.04
C SER A 6 -58.81 2.93 -5.07
N SER A 7 -58.95 2.46 -3.84
CA SER A 7 -57.92 2.49 -2.80
C SER A 7 -56.76 1.57 -3.23
N GLN A 8 -55.81 2.10 -4.00
CA GLN A 8 -54.48 1.49 -4.01
C GLN A 8 -53.90 1.67 -2.60
N GLY A 9 -53.52 0.55 -1.97
CA GLY A 9 -52.97 0.56 -0.60
C GLY A 9 -51.74 1.45 -0.47
N ALA A 10 -51.45 1.90 0.75
CA ALA A 10 -50.23 2.66 1.02
C ALA A 10 -48.99 1.80 0.71
N VAL A 11 -47.98 2.43 0.11
CA VAL A 11 -46.70 1.80 -0.23
C VAL A 11 -45.54 2.46 0.51
N ASP A 12 -44.43 1.75 0.68
CA ASP A 12 -43.23 2.32 1.28
C ASP A 12 -42.51 3.26 0.30
N VAL A 13 -42.36 2.83 -0.96
CA VAL A 13 -41.63 3.58 -1.98
C VAL A 13 -42.43 3.71 -3.28
N LEU A 14 -42.72 4.94 -3.71
CA LEU A 14 -43.31 5.24 -5.01
C LEU A 14 -42.26 5.82 -5.96
N LEU A 15 -42.01 5.16 -7.10
CA LEU A 15 -41.09 5.63 -8.13
C LEU A 15 -41.86 6.44 -9.18
N LEU A 16 -41.58 7.74 -9.29
CA LEU A 16 -42.05 8.58 -10.38
C LEU A 16 -41.09 8.44 -11.57
N GLY A 17 -41.50 7.58 -12.49
CA GLY A 17 -40.67 6.98 -13.53
C GLY A 17 -39.95 5.75 -13.00
N SER A 18 -39.92 4.65 -13.74
CA SER A 18 -39.02 3.51 -13.44
C SER A 18 -37.71 3.64 -14.19
N GLY A 19 -37.77 3.81 -15.51
CA GLY A 19 -36.61 3.99 -16.38
C GLY A 19 -35.49 2.98 -16.12
N TRP A 20 -34.25 3.44 -16.29
CA TRP A 20 -33.05 2.63 -16.02
C TRP A 20 -32.87 2.29 -14.54
N THR A 21 -33.18 3.20 -13.62
CA THR A 21 -33.02 2.97 -12.17
C THR A 21 -33.92 1.84 -11.67
N GLY A 22 -35.11 1.68 -12.25
CA GLY A 22 -36.06 0.64 -11.90
C GLY A 22 -35.53 -0.78 -12.10
N THR A 23 -34.61 -1.01 -13.04
CA THR A 23 -34.03 -2.35 -13.29
C THR A 23 -33.17 -2.83 -12.11
N PHE A 24 -32.72 -1.92 -11.26
CA PHE A 24 -31.94 -2.22 -10.06
C PHE A 24 -32.72 -2.03 -8.75
N LEU A 25 -33.52 -0.96 -8.67
CA LEU A 25 -34.23 -0.61 -7.44
C LEU A 25 -35.40 -1.55 -7.16
N ILE A 26 -36.18 -1.95 -8.17
CA ILE A 26 -37.34 -2.83 -7.96
C ILE A 26 -36.91 -4.21 -7.39
N PRO A 27 -35.90 -4.90 -7.95
CA PRO A 27 -35.39 -6.15 -7.35
C PRO A 27 -34.91 -5.96 -5.91
N LEU A 28 -34.25 -4.84 -5.61
CA LEU A 28 -33.75 -4.56 -4.26
C LEU A 28 -34.89 -4.30 -3.26
N LEU A 29 -35.94 -3.58 -3.66
CA LEU A 29 -37.14 -3.35 -2.83
C LEU A 29 -37.84 -4.68 -2.51
N LYS A 30 -37.98 -5.57 -3.51
CA LYS A 30 -38.51 -6.93 -3.30
C LYS A 30 -37.65 -7.72 -2.31
N GLN A 31 -36.33 -7.69 -2.48
CA GLN A 31 -35.39 -8.38 -1.59
C GLN A 31 -35.49 -7.88 -0.14
N LYS A 32 -35.67 -6.57 0.05
CA LYS A 32 -35.84 -5.92 1.37
C LYS A 32 -37.27 -5.99 1.91
N ARG A 33 -38.21 -6.62 1.18
CA ARG A 33 -39.63 -6.73 1.52
C ARG A 33 -40.32 -5.38 1.76
N LEU A 34 -39.91 -4.37 1.00
CA LEU A 34 -40.55 -3.05 1.01
C LEU A 34 -41.65 -3.01 -0.05
N SER A 35 -42.84 -2.53 0.32
CA SER A 35 -43.95 -2.34 -0.60
C SER A 35 -43.67 -1.17 -1.55
N TYR A 36 -43.99 -1.30 -2.84
CA TYR A 36 -43.63 -0.29 -3.81
C TYR A 36 -44.65 -0.18 -4.94
N ALA A 37 -44.67 0.98 -5.59
CA ALA A 37 -45.35 1.19 -6.87
C ALA A 37 -44.45 2.02 -7.78
N TYR A 38 -44.62 1.92 -9.09
CA TYR A 38 -43.81 2.71 -10.02
C TYR A 38 -44.61 3.19 -11.22
N THR A 39 -44.25 4.35 -11.75
CA THR A 39 -44.92 4.94 -12.90
C THR A 39 -44.16 4.75 -14.20
N CYS A 40 -44.90 4.64 -15.30
CA CYS A 40 -44.37 4.59 -16.66
C CYS A 40 -45.35 5.26 -17.63
N ARG A 41 -44.85 5.74 -18.79
CA ARG A 41 -45.71 6.31 -19.83
C ARG A 41 -46.51 5.25 -20.58
N SER A 42 -45.97 4.02 -20.66
CA SER A 42 -46.63 2.90 -21.33
C SER A 42 -47.70 2.27 -20.44
N PRO A 43 -48.82 1.80 -21.00
CA PRO A 43 -49.87 1.13 -20.24
C PRO A 43 -49.33 -0.11 -19.50
N PRO A 44 -49.96 -0.50 -18.37
CA PRO A 44 -49.59 -1.71 -17.65
C PRO A 44 -49.88 -2.95 -18.51
N HIS A 45 -48.97 -3.94 -18.49
CA HIS A 45 -49.30 -5.27 -18.97
C HIS A 45 -50.16 -5.97 -17.91
N GLU A 46 -51.09 -6.85 -18.31
CA GLU A 46 -52.06 -7.52 -17.42
C GLU A 46 -51.45 -8.22 -16.20
N LYS A 47 -50.14 -8.50 -16.20
CA LYS A 47 -49.42 -9.25 -15.15
C LYS A 47 -48.65 -8.40 -14.13
N ASP A 48 -48.55 -7.07 -14.28
CA ASP A 48 -47.80 -6.22 -13.34
C ASP A 48 -48.69 -5.20 -12.61
N HIS A 49 -49.24 -5.63 -11.48
CA HIS A 49 -50.12 -4.83 -10.64
C HIS A 49 -49.43 -3.65 -9.91
N HIS A 50 -48.09 -3.54 -9.95
CA HIS A 50 -47.35 -2.43 -9.31
C HIS A 50 -47.08 -1.27 -10.28
N LYS A 51 -47.35 -1.45 -11.57
CA LYS A 51 -47.11 -0.48 -12.63
C LYS A 51 -48.31 0.45 -12.83
N ILE A 52 -48.09 1.75 -12.75
CA ILE A 52 -49.11 2.77 -12.93
C ILE A 52 -48.79 3.57 -14.19
N GLN A 53 -49.75 3.69 -15.11
CA GLN A 53 -49.58 4.59 -16.24
C GLN A 53 -49.71 6.04 -15.75
N PHE A 54 -48.65 6.81 -15.91
CA PHE A 54 -48.62 8.20 -15.46
C PHE A 54 -47.57 9.01 -16.22
N GLU A 55 -47.95 10.25 -16.50
CA GLU A 55 -47.08 11.28 -17.04
C GLU A 55 -47.30 12.56 -16.24
N LEU A 56 -46.20 13.21 -15.86
CA LEU A 56 -46.27 14.46 -15.10
C LEU A 56 -46.66 15.59 -16.05
N THR A 57 -47.83 16.20 -15.83
CA THR A 57 -48.31 17.34 -16.61
C THR A 57 -47.61 18.63 -16.18
N ASP A 58 -47.63 19.65 -17.05
CA ASP A 58 -47.25 21.03 -16.71
C ASP A 58 -48.40 21.96 -17.13
N PRO A 59 -49.18 22.54 -16.19
CA PRO A 59 -49.04 22.47 -14.73
C PRO A 59 -49.49 21.12 -14.14
N VAL A 60 -49.05 20.82 -12.91
CA VAL A 60 -49.45 19.59 -12.19
C VAL A 60 -50.81 19.81 -11.51
N THR A 61 -51.77 18.90 -11.73
CA THR A 61 -53.13 19.01 -11.17
C THR A 61 -53.45 17.87 -10.20
N LYS A 62 -54.47 18.07 -9.33
CA LYS A 62 -54.96 16.98 -8.46
C LYS A 62 -55.41 15.75 -9.26
N ASN A 63 -56.09 15.99 -10.38
CA ASN A 63 -56.60 14.91 -11.22
C ASN A 63 -55.47 14.05 -11.80
N SER A 64 -54.34 14.66 -12.18
CA SER A 64 -53.18 13.90 -12.70
C SER A 64 -52.48 13.04 -11.64
N LEU A 65 -52.59 13.37 -10.35
CA LEU A 65 -51.94 12.64 -9.25
C LEU A 65 -52.87 11.69 -8.50
N ARG A 66 -54.18 11.72 -8.80
CA ARG A 66 -55.23 11.00 -8.06
C ARG A 66 -55.05 9.47 -8.11
N SER A 67 -54.51 8.96 -9.22
CA SER A 67 -54.28 7.53 -9.44
C SER A 67 -53.02 7.00 -8.73
N LEU A 68 -52.17 7.86 -8.18
CA LEU A 68 -50.97 7.45 -7.46
C LEU A 68 -51.34 7.00 -6.03
N PRO A 69 -50.66 5.99 -5.46
CA PRO A 69 -50.89 5.59 -4.08
C PRO A 69 -50.22 6.57 -3.12
N ARG A 70 -50.66 6.55 -1.86
CA ARG A 70 -49.93 7.15 -0.75
C ARG A 70 -48.60 6.42 -0.54
N ALA A 71 -47.51 7.16 -0.41
CA ALA A 71 -46.18 6.60 -0.20
C ALA A 71 -45.44 7.21 0.99
N SER A 72 -44.66 6.40 1.71
CA SER A 72 -43.74 6.89 2.74
C SER A 72 -42.57 7.68 2.16
N THR A 73 -42.09 7.28 0.98
CA THR A 73 -41.08 8.00 0.19
C THR A 73 -41.42 7.99 -1.30
N VAL A 74 -41.41 9.15 -1.92
CA VAL A 74 -41.56 9.33 -3.37
C VAL A 74 -40.18 9.59 -3.99
N VAL A 75 -39.81 8.81 -5.01
CA VAL A 75 -38.54 8.90 -5.73
C VAL A 75 -38.78 9.45 -7.13
N ILE A 76 -38.34 10.68 -7.39
CA ILE A 76 -38.44 11.35 -8.68
C ILE A 76 -37.22 10.98 -9.53
N ILE A 77 -37.44 10.18 -10.59
CA ILE A 77 -36.35 9.65 -11.43
C ILE A 77 -36.06 10.55 -12.63
N PHE A 78 -37.08 11.21 -13.17
CA PHE A 78 -36.94 12.11 -14.32
C PHE A 78 -36.55 13.53 -13.89
N PRO A 79 -35.81 14.28 -14.73
CA PRO A 79 -35.44 15.65 -14.42
C PRO A 79 -36.66 16.59 -14.48
N ILE A 80 -36.84 17.39 -13.43
CA ILE A 80 -37.74 18.54 -13.43
C ILE A 80 -36.90 19.80 -13.70
N LYS A 81 -37.41 20.71 -14.53
CA LYS A 81 -36.73 21.97 -14.89
C LYS A 81 -37.53 23.22 -14.53
N ASN A 82 -38.81 23.06 -14.22
CA ASN A 82 -39.70 24.15 -13.88
C ASN A 82 -39.94 24.13 -12.36
N VAL A 83 -39.55 25.21 -11.68
CA VAL A 83 -39.72 25.40 -10.23
C VAL A 83 -41.19 25.33 -9.83
N GLN A 84 -42.09 25.91 -10.64
CA GLN A 84 -43.53 25.88 -10.37
C GLN A 84 -44.10 24.46 -10.44
N GLN A 85 -43.55 23.62 -11.33
CA GLN A 85 -43.96 22.22 -11.45
C GLN A 85 -43.59 21.41 -10.19
N VAL A 86 -42.49 21.75 -9.50
CA VAL A 86 -42.11 21.15 -8.21
C VAL A 86 -43.09 21.56 -7.13
N ASP A 87 -43.44 22.85 -7.06
CA ASP A 87 -44.41 23.38 -6.08
C ASP A 87 -45.77 22.70 -6.23
N ASP A 88 -46.27 22.61 -7.47
CA ASP A 88 -47.54 21.97 -7.73
C ASP A 88 -47.49 20.47 -7.48
N LEU A 89 -46.40 19.78 -7.84
CA LEU A 89 -46.26 18.35 -7.54
C LEU A 89 -46.32 18.07 -6.03
N VAL A 90 -45.51 18.77 -5.23
CA VAL A 90 -45.43 18.51 -3.79
C VAL A 90 -46.73 18.90 -3.09
N ARG A 91 -47.27 20.09 -3.38
CA ARG A 91 -48.51 20.57 -2.79
C ARG A 91 -49.70 19.67 -3.12
N GLN A 92 -49.92 19.38 -4.41
CA GLN A 92 -51.09 18.61 -4.84
C GLN A 92 -51.00 17.15 -4.38
N TYR A 93 -49.79 16.56 -4.36
CA TYR A 93 -49.60 15.20 -3.83
C TYR A 93 -49.87 15.14 -2.32
N GLN A 94 -49.34 16.09 -1.54
CA GLN A 94 -49.53 16.13 -0.09
C GLN A 94 -51.00 16.38 0.31
N GLU A 95 -51.71 17.23 -0.42
CA GLU A 95 -53.15 17.45 -0.19
C GLU A 95 -53.99 16.20 -0.46
N LEU A 96 -53.61 15.36 -1.42
CA LEU A 96 -54.34 14.15 -1.78
C LEU A 96 -53.96 12.94 -0.91
N HIS A 97 -52.66 12.78 -0.64
CA HIS A 97 -52.08 11.53 -0.14
C HIS A 97 -51.41 11.70 1.24
N GLY A 98 -51.29 12.92 1.74
CA GLY A 98 -50.66 13.24 3.03
C GLY A 98 -49.14 13.47 2.96
N SER A 99 -48.53 13.67 4.13
CA SER A 99 -47.09 13.92 4.24
C SER A 99 -46.27 12.74 3.73
N THR A 100 -45.26 13.04 2.91
CA THR A 100 -44.29 12.06 2.37
C THR A 100 -42.88 12.65 2.40
N ARG A 101 -41.87 11.80 2.20
CA ARG A 101 -40.47 12.19 1.96
C ARG A 101 -40.15 12.12 0.47
N TRP A 102 -39.26 12.98 0.00
CA TRP A 102 -38.94 13.13 -1.42
C TRP A 102 -37.47 12.83 -1.68
N ILE A 103 -37.19 11.93 -2.61
CA ILE A 103 -35.85 11.73 -3.15
C ILE A 103 -35.90 12.12 -4.62
N GLN A 104 -35.06 13.05 -5.06
CA GLN A 104 -34.95 13.36 -6.50
C GLN A 104 -33.58 12.94 -7.02
N LEU A 105 -33.57 12.23 -8.15
CA LEU A 105 -32.34 11.88 -8.83
C LEU A 105 -31.86 13.07 -9.67
N GLY A 106 -30.75 13.64 -9.22
CA GLY A 106 -30.10 14.78 -9.87
C GLY A 106 -28.97 14.36 -10.80
N SER A 107 -28.33 15.34 -11.42
CA SER A 107 -27.11 15.14 -12.22
C SER A 107 -25.94 15.87 -11.60
N THR A 108 -24.74 15.30 -11.67
CA THR A 108 -23.51 16.01 -11.27
C THR A 108 -23.06 17.06 -12.27
N GLY A 109 -23.71 17.16 -13.44
CA GLY A 109 -23.42 18.20 -14.44
C GLY A 109 -23.87 19.61 -14.06
N ILE A 110 -24.39 19.81 -12.84
CA ILE A 110 -24.69 21.14 -12.27
C ILE A 110 -23.45 21.80 -11.65
N TRP A 111 -22.42 21.00 -11.37
CA TRP A 111 -21.14 21.51 -10.89
C TRP A 111 -20.24 21.84 -12.07
N GLY A 112 -19.51 22.96 -11.93
CA GLY A 112 -18.57 23.45 -12.92
C GLY A 112 -17.31 22.57 -13.00
N PRO A 113 -16.33 22.95 -13.85
CA PRO A 113 -15.03 22.32 -13.83
C PRO A 113 -14.36 22.61 -12.48
N GLY A 114 -13.94 21.59 -11.73
CA GLY A 114 -13.35 21.76 -10.39
C GLY A 114 -13.73 20.63 -9.43
N SER A 115 -13.07 20.60 -8.28
CA SER A 115 -13.47 19.71 -7.20
C SER A 115 -14.79 20.15 -6.61
N SER A 116 -15.72 19.21 -6.50
CA SER A 116 -17.02 19.46 -5.91
C SER A 116 -17.37 18.41 -4.86
N SER A 117 -17.72 18.88 -3.67
CA SER A 117 -18.42 18.13 -2.64
C SER A 117 -19.92 18.41 -2.71
N SER A 118 -20.71 17.69 -1.92
CA SER A 118 -22.16 17.91 -1.90
C SER A 118 -22.55 19.28 -1.34
N SER A 119 -21.59 20.00 -0.73
CA SER A 119 -21.75 21.36 -0.21
C SER A 119 -21.18 22.44 -1.13
N SER A 120 -20.48 22.07 -2.21
CA SER A 120 -19.88 23.04 -3.12
C SER A 120 -20.93 23.89 -3.85
N PRO A 121 -20.61 25.16 -4.17
CA PRO A 121 -21.44 25.98 -5.04
C PRO A 121 -21.70 25.29 -6.38
N PHE A 122 -22.93 25.40 -6.87
CA PHE A 122 -23.38 24.82 -8.13
C PHE A 122 -24.00 25.89 -9.02
N ASP A 123 -24.13 25.61 -10.31
CA ASP A 123 -24.73 26.53 -11.27
C ASP A 123 -26.24 26.73 -10.97
N THR A 124 -26.57 27.84 -10.33
CA THR A 124 -27.95 28.21 -9.99
C THR A 124 -28.75 28.69 -11.21
N SER A 125 -28.10 29.00 -12.34
CA SER A 125 -28.78 29.32 -13.60
C SER A 125 -29.30 28.08 -14.32
N ASN A 126 -28.80 26.90 -13.94
CA ASN A 126 -29.28 25.63 -14.46
C ASN A 126 -30.70 25.35 -13.94
N ALA A 127 -31.68 25.40 -14.84
CA ALA A 127 -33.09 25.19 -14.51
C ALA A 127 -33.38 23.87 -13.73
N ARG A 128 -32.59 22.81 -13.98
CA ARG A 128 -32.70 21.56 -13.21
C ARG A 128 -32.19 21.74 -11.78
N ALA A 129 -31.06 22.42 -11.61
CA ALA A 129 -30.49 22.70 -10.30
C ALA A 129 -31.40 23.62 -9.47
N SER A 130 -32.06 24.59 -10.11
CA SER A 130 -33.06 25.46 -9.48
C SER A 130 -34.28 24.66 -9.01
N ALA A 131 -34.76 23.70 -9.82
CA ALA A 131 -35.86 22.82 -9.43
C ALA A 131 -35.47 21.86 -8.29
N GLU A 132 -34.25 21.28 -8.33
CA GLU A 132 -33.69 20.47 -7.24
C GLU A 132 -33.58 21.29 -5.93
N GLN A 133 -33.12 22.53 -6.02
CA GLN A 133 -33.07 23.44 -4.86
C GLN A 133 -34.47 23.75 -4.34
N ARG A 134 -35.43 24.02 -5.24
CA ARG A 134 -36.80 24.31 -4.83
C ARG A 134 -37.41 23.16 -4.02
N LEU A 135 -37.17 21.91 -4.42
CA LEU A 135 -37.66 20.74 -3.69
C LEU A 135 -37.12 20.69 -2.25
N LEU A 136 -35.84 21.05 -2.06
CA LEU A 136 -35.24 21.17 -0.72
C LEU A 136 -35.87 22.31 0.09
N ASP A 137 -36.16 23.44 -0.54
CA ASP A 137 -36.73 24.63 0.12
C ASP A 137 -38.17 24.40 0.59
N ILE A 138 -39.00 23.71 -0.19
CA ILE A 138 -40.43 23.48 0.15
C ILE A 138 -40.66 22.27 1.05
N ALA A 139 -39.73 21.32 1.08
CA ALA A 139 -39.79 20.14 1.94
C ALA A 139 -38.50 20.01 2.78
N PRO A 140 -38.18 21.02 3.63
CA PRO A 140 -36.99 21.00 4.45
C PRO A 140 -37.02 19.77 5.37
N GLN A 141 -35.88 19.11 5.52
CA GLN A 141 -35.71 17.86 6.30
C GLN A 141 -36.53 16.65 5.80
N LYS A 142 -37.34 16.80 4.74
CA LYS A 142 -38.12 15.70 4.13
C LYS A 142 -37.74 15.45 2.66
N ALA A 143 -36.90 16.29 2.07
CA ALA A 143 -36.37 16.11 0.72
C ALA A 143 -34.87 15.81 0.73
N ALA A 144 -34.40 14.96 -0.18
CA ALA A 144 -32.99 14.73 -0.45
C ALA A 144 -32.76 14.66 -1.96
N ILE A 145 -31.64 15.20 -2.44
CA ILE A 145 -31.25 15.12 -3.85
C ILE A 145 -30.05 14.18 -3.98
N LEU A 146 -30.14 13.18 -4.85
CA LEU A 146 -29.03 12.29 -5.18
C LEU A 146 -28.50 12.64 -6.57
N ASN A 147 -27.48 13.48 -6.64
CA ASN A 147 -26.83 13.82 -7.90
C ASN A 147 -25.86 12.70 -8.32
N LEU A 148 -26.18 12.04 -9.44
CA LEU A 148 -25.52 10.81 -9.86
C LEU A 148 -24.38 11.08 -10.86
N ALA A 149 -23.19 10.54 -10.60
CA ALA A 149 -22.02 10.65 -11.48
C ALA A 149 -21.96 9.51 -12.50
N GLY A 150 -21.79 9.78 -13.80
CA GLY A 150 -21.44 8.76 -14.81
C GLY A 150 -22.20 7.43 -14.69
N LEU A 151 -23.48 7.41 -15.05
CA LEU A 151 -24.33 6.22 -14.89
C LEU A 151 -23.86 5.03 -15.74
N TYR A 152 -23.71 3.86 -15.11
CA TYR A 152 -23.40 2.60 -15.83
C TYR A 152 -24.04 1.35 -15.21
N GLY A 153 -24.19 0.30 -16.02
CA GLY A 153 -24.85 -0.96 -15.67
C GLY A 153 -26.02 -1.27 -16.60
N ASP A 154 -26.28 -2.56 -16.83
CA ASP A 154 -27.33 -3.05 -17.75
C ASP A 154 -27.17 -2.43 -19.16
N GLN A 155 -28.18 -1.70 -19.67
CA GLN A 155 -28.14 -1.09 -21.00
C GLN A 155 -27.23 0.16 -21.08
N ARG A 156 -26.82 0.75 -19.95
CA ARG A 156 -25.92 1.91 -19.91
C ARG A 156 -24.47 1.44 -19.80
N GLN A 157 -23.73 1.55 -20.90
CA GLN A 157 -22.36 1.07 -20.98
C GLN A 157 -21.40 2.24 -21.26
N PRO A 158 -20.28 2.38 -20.52
CA PRO A 158 -19.37 3.51 -20.69
C PRO A 158 -18.76 3.67 -22.08
N LYS A 159 -18.60 2.55 -22.78
CA LYS A 159 -18.19 2.54 -24.18
C LYS A 159 -19.12 3.34 -25.11
N ASN A 160 -20.42 3.38 -24.82
CA ASN A 160 -21.41 4.03 -25.69
C ASN A 160 -21.37 5.56 -25.63
N PHE A 161 -20.65 6.15 -24.68
CA PHE A 161 -20.48 7.60 -24.58
C PHE A 161 -19.04 8.08 -24.68
N ALA A 162 -18.05 7.18 -24.61
CA ALA A 162 -16.64 7.53 -24.78
C ALA A 162 -16.39 8.32 -26.09
N SER A 163 -17.00 7.88 -27.20
CA SER A 163 -16.90 8.54 -28.51
C SER A 163 -17.50 9.95 -28.55
N ARG A 164 -18.55 10.22 -27.77
CA ARG A 164 -19.18 11.56 -27.68
C ARG A 164 -18.32 12.55 -26.90
N VAL A 165 -17.60 12.07 -25.89
CA VAL A 165 -16.85 12.92 -24.95
C VAL A 165 -15.45 13.24 -25.46
N GLY A 166 -14.82 12.34 -26.22
CA GLY A 166 -13.55 12.59 -26.92
C GLY A 166 -13.73 12.59 -28.43
N ALA A 167 -14.60 13.47 -28.96
CA ALA A 167 -14.91 13.50 -30.39
C ALA A 167 -13.72 13.90 -31.28
N SER A 168 -12.72 14.59 -30.72
CA SER A 168 -11.44 14.92 -31.37
C SER A 168 -10.28 14.72 -30.39
N LYS A 169 -9.06 14.57 -30.90
CA LYS A 169 -7.82 14.54 -30.10
C LYS A 169 -7.68 15.78 -29.22
N GLU A 170 -8.02 16.95 -29.77
CA GLU A 170 -8.04 18.22 -29.04
C GLU A 170 -9.06 18.19 -27.89
N LEU A 171 -10.29 17.75 -28.11
CA LEU A 171 -11.27 17.66 -27.02
C LEU A 171 -10.88 16.61 -25.97
N LEU A 172 -10.19 15.55 -26.40
CA LEU A 172 -9.64 14.52 -25.52
C LEU A 172 -8.51 15.08 -24.65
N SER A 173 -7.65 15.95 -25.19
CA SER A 173 -6.51 16.53 -24.46
C SER A 173 -6.97 17.30 -23.20
N PHE A 174 -8.11 17.99 -23.29
CA PHE A 174 -8.71 18.74 -22.19
C PHE A 174 -9.41 17.89 -21.12
N LYS A 175 -9.53 16.56 -21.31
CA LYS A 175 -10.20 15.69 -20.33
C LYS A 175 -9.25 15.30 -19.19
N GLY A 176 -9.79 15.28 -17.97
CA GLY A 176 -9.08 14.89 -16.74
C GLY A 176 -9.65 13.59 -16.14
N SER A 177 -10.08 13.65 -14.87
CA SER A 177 -10.75 12.54 -14.18
C SER A 177 -12.23 12.40 -14.51
N VAL A 178 -12.73 11.17 -14.40
CA VAL A 178 -14.16 10.89 -14.38
C VAL A 178 -14.55 9.96 -13.24
N HIS A 179 -15.82 10.05 -12.85
CA HIS A 179 -16.47 9.25 -11.83
C HIS A 179 -17.72 8.60 -12.40
N PHE A 180 -18.04 7.41 -11.90
CA PHE A 180 -19.20 6.65 -12.31
C PHE A 180 -20.00 6.20 -11.10
N VAL A 181 -21.23 5.75 -11.33
CA VAL A 181 -22.05 5.09 -10.31
C VAL A 181 -22.84 3.98 -10.98
N HIS A 182 -22.75 2.78 -10.40
CA HIS A 182 -23.49 1.64 -10.92
C HIS A 182 -24.96 1.72 -10.46
N GLY A 183 -25.90 1.26 -11.30
CA GLY A 183 -27.33 1.29 -10.96
C GLY A 183 -27.70 0.55 -9.67
N LYS A 184 -26.95 -0.53 -9.33
CA LYS A 184 -27.05 -1.21 -8.03
C LYS A 184 -26.73 -0.29 -6.85
N ASP A 185 -25.71 0.55 -6.96
CA ASP A 185 -25.33 1.47 -5.89
C ASP A 185 -26.29 2.66 -5.81
N VAL A 186 -26.84 3.12 -6.95
CA VAL A 186 -27.95 4.09 -6.95
C VAL A 186 -29.17 3.53 -6.21
N ALA A 187 -29.53 2.27 -6.47
CA ALA A 187 -30.64 1.61 -5.78
C ALA A 187 -30.40 1.50 -4.27
N ARG A 188 -29.17 1.14 -3.86
CA ARG A 188 -28.79 1.09 -2.44
C ARG A 188 -28.88 2.47 -1.77
N ALA A 189 -28.39 3.52 -2.43
CA ALA A 189 -28.47 4.88 -1.91
C ALA A 189 -29.92 5.32 -1.62
N VAL A 190 -30.86 5.00 -2.52
CA VAL A 190 -32.29 5.27 -2.31
C VAL A 190 -32.84 4.52 -1.10
N VAL A 191 -32.50 3.23 -0.95
CA VAL A 191 -32.97 2.41 0.17
C VAL A 191 -32.38 2.88 1.51
N LEU A 192 -31.10 3.25 1.55
CA LEU A 192 -30.45 3.79 2.75
C LEU A 192 -31.12 5.07 3.24
N LEU A 193 -31.39 6.03 2.34
CA LEU A 193 -32.15 7.23 2.69
C LEU A 193 -33.55 6.89 3.20
N HIS A 194 -34.29 6.04 2.49
CA HIS A 194 -35.64 5.65 2.88
C HIS A 194 -35.69 5.03 4.29
N GLN A 195 -34.73 4.17 4.64
CA GLN A 195 -34.63 3.53 5.95
C GLN A 195 -34.17 4.49 7.05
N SER A 196 -33.52 5.60 6.70
CA SER A 196 -33.09 6.61 7.66
C SER A 196 -34.24 7.49 8.13
N HIS A 197 -34.42 7.60 9.45
CA HIS A 197 -35.49 8.41 10.04
C HIS A 197 -35.22 9.92 10.04
N SER A 198 -33.96 10.35 10.16
CA SER A 198 -33.58 11.77 10.26
C SER A 198 -32.30 12.15 9.50
N VAL A 199 -31.43 11.17 9.24
CA VAL A 199 -30.10 11.40 8.68
C VAL A 199 -30.15 11.41 7.14
N GLY A 200 -29.45 12.35 6.51
CA GLY A 200 -29.35 12.42 5.05
C GLY A 200 -30.42 13.24 4.34
N TRP A 201 -31.40 13.75 5.08
CA TRP A 201 -32.47 14.60 4.55
C TRP A 201 -32.13 16.10 4.64
N GLY A 202 -32.83 16.93 3.87
CA GLY A 202 -32.68 18.39 3.84
C GLY A 202 -31.48 18.90 3.03
N ARG A 203 -30.82 18.03 2.26
CA ARG A 203 -29.64 18.40 1.46
C ARG A 203 -29.52 17.59 0.18
N ARG A 204 -28.59 18.04 -0.66
CA ARG A 204 -28.12 17.30 -1.84
C ARG A 204 -26.89 16.46 -1.50
N TRP A 205 -26.69 15.42 -2.29
CA TRP A 205 -25.61 14.46 -2.19
C TRP A 205 -25.02 14.17 -3.56
N ILE A 206 -23.70 14.05 -3.62
CA ILE A 206 -23.02 13.44 -4.76
C ILE A 206 -22.96 11.93 -4.53
N VAL A 207 -23.42 11.14 -5.49
CA VAL A 207 -23.33 9.67 -5.44
C VAL A 207 -22.44 9.16 -6.57
N SER A 208 -21.34 8.51 -6.19
CA SER A 208 -20.39 7.85 -7.09
C SER A 208 -19.90 6.52 -6.52
N ASP A 209 -19.19 5.74 -7.32
CA ASP A 209 -18.45 4.54 -6.93
C ASP A 209 -17.16 4.86 -6.14
N THR A 210 -16.92 6.15 -5.83
CA THR A 210 -15.79 6.67 -5.07
C THR A 210 -14.42 6.45 -5.72
N ARG A 211 -14.35 6.11 -7.01
CA ARG A 211 -13.09 5.87 -7.74
C ARG A 211 -12.73 7.02 -8.67
N VAL A 212 -11.44 7.12 -8.99
CA VAL A 212 -10.91 8.12 -9.93
C VAL A 212 -10.42 7.38 -11.17
N TYR A 213 -10.99 7.69 -12.34
CA TYR A 213 -10.56 7.09 -13.60
C TYR A 213 -9.93 8.15 -14.51
N ASP A 214 -8.78 7.83 -15.13
CA ASP A 214 -8.18 8.69 -16.17
C ASP A 214 -8.91 8.54 -17.49
N TRP A 215 -9.44 9.66 -17.98
CA TRP A 215 -10.16 9.66 -19.24
C TRP A 215 -9.31 9.17 -20.42
N TRP A 216 -8.00 9.45 -20.50
CA TRP A 216 -7.16 8.94 -21.61
C TRP A 216 -6.97 7.42 -21.51
N GLN A 217 -6.84 6.90 -20.29
CA GLN A 217 -6.80 5.46 -20.04
C GLN A 217 -8.12 4.81 -20.45
N LEU A 218 -9.24 5.36 -19.97
CA LEU A 218 -10.58 4.90 -20.33
C LEU A 218 -10.81 4.94 -21.83
N PHE A 219 -10.44 6.03 -22.49
CA PHE A 219 -10.69 6.24 -23.91
C PHE A 219 -9.98 5.21 -24.78
N ARG A 220 -8.76 4.80 -24.38
CA ARG A 220 -8.01 3.72 -25.03
C ARG A 220 -8.77 2.39 -25.07
N PHE A 221 -9.56 2.10 -24.03
CA PHE A 221 -10.22 0.79 -23.86
C PHE A 221 -11.72 0.81 -24.14
N LEU A 222 -12.38 1.94 -23.93
CA LEU A 222 -13.83 2.06 -23.98
C LEU A 222 -14.34 2.62 -25.29
N ARG A 223 -13.56 3.30 -26.14
CA ARG A 223 -14.10 3.85 -27.39
C ARG A 223 -14.30 2.75 -28.46
N PRO A 224 -15.54 2.47 -28.91
CA PRO A 224 -15.78 1.71 -30.13
C PRO A 224 -15.54 2.59 -31.38
N ALA A 225 -15.21 1.97 -32.52
CA ALA A 225 -15.15 2.65 -33.81
C ALA A 225 -16.53 3.21 -34.17
N LEU A 226 -16.61 4.47 -34.63
CA LEU A 226 -17.84 5.00 -35.21
C LEU A 226 -18.04 4.40 -36.61
N PRO A 227 -19.19 3.76 -36.90
CA PRO A 227 -19.39 3.01 -38.15
C PRO A 227 -19.27 3.85 -39.44
N ASP A 228 -19.42 5.17 -39.36
CA ASP A 228 -19.64 6.05 -40.51
C ASP A 228 -18.54 7.11 -40.71
N HIS A 229 -17.40 6.99 -40.00
CA HIS A 229 -16.28 7.91 -40.15
C HIS A 229 -15.09 7.17 -40.79
N PRO A 230 -14.63 7.57 -41.99
CA PRO A 230 -13.71 6.78 -42.81
C PRO A 230 -12.35 6.50 -42.14
N ASP A 231 -11.96 7.33 -41.17
CA ASP A 231 -10.71 7.22 -40.40
C ASP A 231 -10.90 6.88 -38.91
N ASP A 232 -12.12 6.53 -38.46
CA ASP A 232 -12.37 6.23 -37.04
C ASP A 232 -12.24 4.73 -36.74
N SER A 233 -11.16 4.36 -36.06
CA SER A 233 -10.88 3.00 -35.64
C SER A 233 -10.37 2.97 -34.19
N PRO A 234 -10.39 1.81 -33.51
CA PRO A 234 -9.79 1.68 -32.18
C PRO A 234 -8.29 2.06 -32.20
N GLU A 235 -7.61 1.85 -33.33
CA GLU A 235 -6.24 2.28 -33.57
C GLU A 235 -6.13 3.81 -33.60
N THR A 236 -7.12 4.54 -34.12
CA THR A 236 -7.18 6.01 -34.04
C THR A 236 -7.30 6.50 -32.59
N ALA A 237 -8.11 5.83 -31.76
CA ALA A 237 -8.21 6.19 -30.33
C ALA A 237 -6.89 5.93 -29.57
N GLN A 238 -6.21 4.82 -29.87
CA GLN A 238 -4.89 4.52 -29.31
C GLN A 238 -3.83 5.51 -29.80
N ARG A 239 -3.83 5.82 -31.10
CA ARG A 239 -2.93 6.79 -31.72
C ARG A 239 -3.10 8.16 -31.10
N TRP A 240 -4.33 8.67 -30.96
CA TRP A 240 -4.57 9.96 -30.31
C TRP A 240 -4.03 10.00 -28.88
N VAL A 241 -4.24 8.93 -28.10
CA VAL A 241 -3.69 8.85 -26.75
C VAL A 241 -2.16 8.80 -26.77
N SER A 242 -1.54 7.99 -27.65
CA SER A 242 -0.08 7.92 -27.79
C SER A 242 0.53 9.26 -28.21
N GLU A 243 -0.05 9.93 -29.21
CA GLU A 243 0.40 11.26 -29.62
C GLU A 243 0.23 12.28 -28.51
N LEU A 244 -0.88 12.24 -27.76
CA LEU A 244 -1.08 13.12 -26.61
C LEU A 244 -0.09 12.81 -25.46
N LEU A 245 0.28 11.55 -25.26
CA LEU A 245 1.33 11.17 -24.30
C LEU A 245 2.68 11.76 -24.70
N GLU A 246 3.05 11.67 -25.98
CA GLU A 246 4.28 12.26 -26.52
C GLU A 246 4.27 13.80 -26.42
N GLU A 247 3.18 14.44 -26.89
CA GLU A 247 3.01 15.90 -26.89
C GLU A 247 3.04 16.52 -25.49
N ASN A 248 2.49 15.81 -24.50
CA ASN A 248 2.42 16.30 -23.12
C ASN A 248 3.56 15.74 -22.24
N HIS A 249 4.57 15.10 -22.84
CA HIS A 249 5.71 14.49 -22.14
C HIS A 249 5.28 13.52 -21.03
N VAL A 250 4.18 12.81 -21.22
CA VAL A 250 3.66 11.84 -20.26
C VAL A 250 4.20 10.46 -20.60
N SER A 251 5.05 9.93 -19.72
CA SER A 251 5.69 8.61 -19.93
C SER A 251 4.75 7.42 -19.67
N VAL A 252 3.66 7.59 -18.92
CA VAL A 252 2.72 6.50 -18.57
C VAL A 252 1.35 7.05 -18.10
N LEU A 253 0.28 6.27 -18.28
CA LEU A 253 -1.05 6.54 -17.70
C LEU A 253 -1.20 5.83 -16.34
N PRO A 254 -1.94 6.40 -15.36
CA PRO A 254 -2.66 7.67 -15.42
C PRO A 254 -1.73 8.89 -15.45
N ARG A 255 -2.14 9.95 -16.14
CA ARG A 255 -1.30 11.12 -16.42
C ARG A 255 -1.01 11.96 -15.18
N PRO A 256 0.16 12.63 -15.14
CA PRO A 256 0.35 13.81 -14.32
C PRO A 256 -0.45 15.01 -14.90
N ILE A 257 -0.84 15.95 -14.05
CA ILE A 257 -1.57 17.17 -14.41
C ILE A 257 -0.60 18.14 -15.11
N ALA A 258 -1.04 18.72 -16.24
CA ALA A 258 -0.36 19.83 -16.88
C ALA A 258 -0.47 21.10 -16.02
N GLU A 259 0.67 21.73 -15.78
CA GLU A 259 0.86 22.92 -14.95
C GLU A 259 -0.20 24.01 -15.20
N LYS A 260 -0.98 24.36 -14.17
CA LYS A 260 -1.43 25.76 -14.02
C LYS A 260 -0.34 26.46 -13.24
N SER A 261 0.25 27.47 -13.88
CA SER A 261 1.40 28.25 -13.42
C SER A 261 1.39 28.57 -11.92
N GLY A 262 2.44 28.16 -11.20
CA GLY A 262 2.78 28.68 -9.86
C GLY A 262 2.94 27.70 -8.69
N GLN A 263 2.96 26.37 -8.89
CA GLN A 263 3.25 25.39 -7.83
C GLN A 263 4.23 24.30 -8.29
N THR A 264 5.06 23.80 -7.37
CA THR A 264 6.33 23.11 -7.61
C THR A 264 6.28 21.58 -7.79
N LEU A 265 5.12 20.95 -8.02
CA LEU A 265 5.02 19.48 -8.13
C LEU A 265 4.07 19.00 -9.24
N PRO A 266 4.42 17.93 -9.99
CA PRO A 266 3.49 17.26 -10.90
C PRO A 266 2.48 16.45 -10.08
N ARG A 267 1.22 16.89 -10.06
CA ARG A 267 0.11 16.17 -9.39
C ARG A 267 -0.35 15.01 -10.26
N TYR A 268 -0.75 13.87 -9.69
CA TYR A 268 -1.46 12.82 -10.43
C TYR A 268 -2.93 13.20 -10.66
N LEU A 269 -3.58 12.53 -11.62
CA LEU A 269 -5.00 12.73 -11.95
C LEU A 269 -5.92 12.74 -10.70
N GLU A 270 -6.69 13.81 -10.56
CA GLU A 270 -7.28 14.27 -9.30
C GLU A 270 -8.83 14.06 -9.26
N ARG A 271 -9.45 13.65 -8.13
CA ARG A 271 -10.90 13.33 -8.02
C ARG A 271 -11.84 14.55 -8.13
N ALA A 272 -12.51 14.73 -9.26
CA ALA A 272 -13.51 15.79 -9.47
C ALA A 272 -14.73 15.80 -8.53
N LEU A 273 -15.22 14.64 -8.09
CA LEU A 273 -16.48 14.53 -7.34
C LEU A 273 -16.30 13.76 -6.03
N GLU A 274 -16.62 14.40 -4.90
CA GLU A 274 -16.54 13.80 -3.57
C GLU A 274 -17.80 13.01 -3.23
N GLY A 275 -18.00 11.85 -3.88
CA GLY A 275 -19.16 11.00 -3.59
C GLY A 275 -19.06 10.17 -2.30
N HIS A 276 -17.98 10.30 -1.52
CA HIS A 276 -17.76 9.50 -0.30
C HIS A 276 -18.60 10.01 0.88
N GLU A 277 -18.96 11.30 0.90
CA GLU A 277 -19.74 11.91 2.00
C GLU A 277 -21.08 11.18 2.21
N PHE A 278 -21.76 10.80 1.13
CA PHE A 278 -23.02 10.07 1.17
C PHE A 278 -22.84 8.69 1.81
N TRP A 279 -21.82 7.94 1.39
CA TRP A 279 -21.59 6.58 1.87
C TRP A 279 -21.13 6.55 3.32
N ASN A 280 -20.26 7.48 3.71
CA ASN A 280 -19.78 7.64 5.08
C ASN A 280 -20.92 7.94 6.05
N LEU A 281 -21.91 8.73 5.63
CA LEU A 281 -23.09 9.05 6.45
C LEU A 281 -23.84 7.79 6.93
N PHE A 282 -23.84 6.73 6.10
CA PHE A 282 -24.52 5.48 6.40
C PHE A 282 -23.57 4.36 6.83
N HIS A 283 -22.27 4.66 7.03
CA HIS A 283 -21.23 3.66 7.30
C HIS A 283 -21.18 2.53 6.25
N GLU A 284 -21.44 2.87 4.99
CA GLU A 284 -21.52 1.94 3.87
C GLU A 284 -20.43 2.22 2.82
N LYS A 285 -20.27 1.33 1.85
CA LYS A 285 -19.40 1.55 0.67
C LYS A 285 -20.12 1.11 -0.61
N PRO A 286 -19.75 1.62 -1.80
CA PRO A 286 -20.21 1.06 -3.08
C PRO A 286 -19.85 -0.44 -3.18
N VAL A 287 -20.77 -1.29 -3.66
CA VAL A 287 -20.52 -2.75 -3.76
C VAL A 287 -19.98 -3.14 -5.12
N VAL A 288 -20.15 -2.30 -6.15
CA VAL A 288 -19.70 -2.66 -7.49
C VAL A 288 -18.23 -2.31 -7.66
N GLU A 289 -17.44 -3.38 -7.84
CA GLU A 289 -15.98 -3.35 -7.78
C GLU A 289 -15.26 -2.66 -8.94
N SER A 290 -15.91 -2.17 -10.01
CA SER A 290 -15.31 -1.31 -11.04
C SER A 290 -16.26 -1.08 -12.21
N VAL A 291 -16.00 -0.05 -13.02
CA VAL A 291 -16.44 0.01 -14.42
C VAL A 291 -15.75 -1.03 -15.30
N TYR A 292 -14.54 -1.45 -14.93
CA TYR A 292 -13.81 -2.56 -15.52
C TYR A 292 -14.09 -3.85 -14.77
N ARG A 293 -15.11 -4.59 -15.18
CA ARG A 293 -15.20 -6.00 -14.78
C ARG A 293 -14.25 -6.79 -15.65
N GLY A 294 -13.19 -7.30 -15.04
CA GLY A 294 -12.42 -8.39 -15.64
C GLY A 294 -13.35 -9.56 -15.97
N GLY A 295 -13.20 -10.13 -17.16
CA GLY A 295 -13.72 -11.46 -17.49
C GLY A 295 -14.79 -11.53 -18.56
N GLU A 296 -15.74 -10.59 -18.61
CA GLU A 296 -16.84 -10.69 -19.58
C GLU A 296 -17.32 -9.30 -19.92
N HIS A 297 -17.09 -8.80 -21.15
CA HIS A 297 -18.02 -7.85 -21.78
C HIS A 297 -17.80 -7.80 -23.29
N GLY A 298 -18.31 -8.82 -23.95
CA GLY A 298 -18.87 -8.71 -25.27
C GLY A 298 -20.23 -9.42 -25.30
N VAL A 299 -21.24 -8.85 -24.62
CA VAL A 299 -22.67 -9.25 -24.73
C VAL A 299 -22.99 -10.66 -24.22
N GLN A 300 -23.76 -10.76 -23.12
CA GLN A 300 -25.08 -11.40 -23.14
C GLN A 300 -25.91 -11.00 -21.90
N PRO A 301 -27.24 -10.84 -22.05
CA PRO A 301 -28.15 -10.55 -20.95
C PRO A 301 -28.31 -11.80 -20.06
N SER A 302 -28.63 -11.58 -18.79
CA SER A 302 -28.99 -12.62 -17.86
C SER A 302 -30.16 -13.48 -18.36
N THR A 303 -29.96 -14.79 -18.49
CA THR A 303 -31.02 -15.78 -18.29
C THR A 303 -30.47 -16.98 -17.54
N SER A 304 -30.82 -17.05 -16.25
CA SER A 304 -30.99 -18.34 -15.61
C SER A 304 -32.23 -19.00 -16.24
N HIS A 305 -32.11 -20.20 -16.81
CA HIS A 305 -32.94 -21.37 -16.46
C HIS A 305 -32.59 -22.60 -17.30
N SER A 306 -32.76 -23.73 -16.64
CA SER A 306 -32.70 -25.12 -17.06
C SER A 306 -33.48 -25.46 -18.34
N ASN A 307 -32.92 -26.43 -19.08
CA ASN A 307 -33.52 -27.39 -20.03
C ASN A 307 -34.21 -26.88 -21.31
N GLY A 308 -33.84 -27.50 -22.44
CA GLY A 308 -34.74 -27.73 -23.57
C GLY A 308 -34.25 -27.22 -24.93
N THR A 309 -33.91 -28.16 -25.80
CA THR A 309 -33.74 -28.05 -27.26
C THR A 309 -34.87 -27.31 -28.00
N VAL A 310 -34.53 -26.55 -29.06
CA VAL A 310 -35.02 -26.65 -30.46
C VAL A 310 -34.78 -25.31 -31.20
N HIS A 311 -34.34 -25.42 -32.47
CA HIS A 311 -34.15 -24.40 -33.50
C HIS A 311 -35.33 -23.41 -33.69
N VAL A 312 -35.04 -22.20 -34.19
CA VAL A 312 -35.54 -21.63 -35.47
C VAL A 312 -34.92 -20.24 -35.72
N ASP A 313 -34.66 -20.00 -37.00
CA ASP A 313 -34.04 -18.86 -37.70
C ASP A 313 -34.97 -17.64 -37.87
N SER A 314 -34.40 -16.55 -38.40
CA SER A 314 -35.00 -15.44 -39.18
C SER A 314 -35.12 -14.03 -38.56
N SER A 315 -34.24 -13.18 -39.09
CA SER A 315 -34.44 -11.83 -39.67
C SER A 315 -35.09 -10.66 -38.90
N GLU A 316 -34.31 -9.58 -38.92
CA GLU A 316 -34.65 -8.20 -39.33
C GLU A 316 -34.86 -7.07 -38.29
N LYS A 317 -34.22 -5.95 -38.66
CA LYS A 317 -34.51 -4.52 -38.41
C LYS A 317 -33.92 -3.82 -37.16
N ARG A 318 -32.87 -3.04 -37.44
CA ARG A 318 -32.54 -1.77 -36.75
C ARG A 318 -33.74 -0.80 -36.79
N PRO A 319 -33.84 0.06 -35.77
CA PRO A 319 -33.99 1.48 -36.04
C PRO A 319 -32.91 2.33 -35.35
N THR A 320 -32.65 3.46 -35.99
CA THR A 320 -31.66 4.49 -35.70
C THR A 320 -32.15 5.54 -34.70
N ASN A 321 -31.16 6.26 -34.13
CA ASN A 321 -31.18 7.60 -33.55
C ASN A 321 -32.24 7.99 -32.51
N GLY A 322 -31.78 8.07 -31.26
CA GLY A 322 -32.28 9.00 -30.24
C GLY A 322 -31.10 9.73 -29.60
N GLN A 323 -30.83 10.97 -30.03
CA GLN A 323 -29.88 11.88 -29.38
C GLN A 323 -30.39 12.20 -27.96
N HIS A 324 -29.73 11.65 -26.93
CA HIS A 324 -29.90 12.12 -25.55
C HIS A 324 -28.67 12.92 -25.11
N ASN A 325 -28.92 14.21 -24.84
CA ASN A 325 -28.00 15.20 -24.28
C ASN A 325 -27.54 14.81 -22.87
N ASP A 326 -26.36 14.22 -22.76
CA ASP A 326 -25.63 14.09 -21.49
C ASP A 326 -24.35 14.93 -21.61
N LYS A 327 -24.41 16.20 -21.18
CA LYS A 327 -23.24 17.05 -20.96
C LYS A 327 -22.58 16.64 -19.64
N LEU A 328 -21.29 16.32 -19.65
CA LEU A 328 -20.47 16.13 -18.44
C LEU A 328 -19.36 17.19 -18.41
N VAL A 329 -19.41 18.02 -17.36
CA VAL A 329 -18.45 19.05 -16.94
C VAL A 329 -17.52 18.43 -15.87
N GLY A 330 -16.26 18.88 -15.76
CA GLY A 330 -15.12 18.06 -15.29
C GLY A 330 -14.49 18.30 -13.90
N SER A 331 -13.40 17.54 -13.68
CA SER A 331 -12.08 17.87 -13.06
C SER A 331 -11.90 18.27 -11.56
N SER A 332 -11.11 17.50 -10.78
CA SER A 332 -10.15 17.91 -9.69
C SER A 332 -10.37 17.52 -8.19
N THR A 333 -9.26 17.16 -7.49
CA THR A 333 -8.82 16.71 -6.12
C THR A 333 -9.26 15.40 -5.40
N GLN A 334 -8.33 14.42 -5.24
CA GLN A 334 -8.46 13.26 -4.32
C GLN A 334 -7.93 13.62 -2.92
N SER A 335 -8.78 13.51 -1.89
CA SER A 335 -8.38 13.59 -0.48
C SER A 335 -7.73 12.27 -0.05
N PHE A 336 -6.49 12.30 0.40
CA PHE A 336 -5.90 11.21 1.16
C PHE A 336 -6.48 11.26 2.58
N ILE A 337 -7.52 10.48 2.84
CA ILE A 337 -8.08 10.40 4.19
C ILE A 337 -7.18 9.45 4.97
N VAL A 338 -6.26 10.05 5.72
CA VAL A 338 -5.56 9.36 6.80
C VAL A 338 -6.58 9.04 7.88
N ARG A 339 -6.74 7.75 8.18
CA ARG A 339 -7.66 7.26 9.22
C ARG A 339 -6.85 6.87 10.43
N GLU A 340 -7.34 7.20 11.62
CA GLU A 340 -6.84 6.57 12.84
C GLU A 340 -7.02 5.06 12.76
N PHE A 341 -6.05 4.33 13.30
CA PHE A 341 -6.03 2.88 13.31
C PHE A 341 -5.78 2.41 14.74
N ASP A 342 -6.60 1.46 15.21
CA ASP A 342 -6.37 0.80 16.49
C ASP A 342 -5.51 -0.46 16.25
N PRO A 343 -4.26 -0.51 16.75
CA PRO A 343 -3.37 -1.65 16.54
C PRO A 343 -3.65 -2.82 17.50
N THR A 344 -4.65 -2.70 18.39
CA THR A 344 -4.98 -3.71 19.40
C THR A 344 -5.37 -5.03 18.74
N ILE A 345 -4.65 -6.10 19.05
CA ILE A 345 -5.02 -7.45 18.60
C ILE A 345 -6.18 -7.94 19.49
N PRO A 346 -7.31 -8.33 18.88
CA PRO A 346 -8.44 -8.87 19.63
C PRO A 346 -8.07 -10.13 20.43
N GLN A 347 -8.65 -10.28 21.61
CA GLN A 347 -8.36 -11.42 22.50
C GLN A 347 -8.69 -12.77 21.85
N ASP A 348 -9.73 -12.84 21.01
CA ASP A 348 -10.07 -14.04 20.26
C ASP A 348 -8.99 -14.46 19.26
N CYS A 349 -8.25 -13.51 18.67
CA CYS A 349 -7.09 -13.83 17.84
C CYS A 349 -5.93 -14.39 18.68
N ILE A 350 -5.74 -13.90 19.91
CA ILE A 350 -4.74 -14.43 20.84
C ILE A 350 -5.13 -15.84 21.32
N ASP A 351 -6.40 -16.05 21.64
CA ASP A 351 -6.92 -17.35 22.06
C ASP A 351 -6.80 -18.38 20.93
N ASP A 352 -7.08 -18.00 19.67
CA ASP A 352 -6.81 -18.85 18.49
C ASP A 352 -5.33 -19.23 18.41
N LEU A 353 -4.42 -18.25 18.52
CA LEU A 353 -2.99 -18.51 18.49
C LEU A 353 -2.55 -19.49 19.59
N ILE A 354 -3.04 -19.30 20.81
CA ILE A 354 -2.77 -20.22 21.94
C ILE A 354 -3.23 -21.64 21.58
N GLN A 355 -4.45 -21.81 21.07
CA GLN A 355 -4.97 -23.13 20.68
C GLN A 355 -4.12 -23.78 19.58
N ARG A 356 -3.65 -23.00 18.59
CA ARG A 356 -2.76 -23.52 17.54
C ARG A 356 -1.41 -23.95 18.10
N ILE A 357 -0.82 -23.18 19.02
CA ILE A 357 0.44 -23.52 19.68
C ILE A 357 0.27 -24.80 20.51
N GLU A 358 -0.78 -24.91 21.33
CA GLU A 358 -1.08 -26.10 22.12
C GLU A 358 -1.27 -27.33 21.22
N SER A 359 -2.04 -27.20 20.15
CA SER A 359 -2.27 -28.29 19.20
C SER A 359 -0.98 -28.75 18.50
N ASP A 360 -0.07 -27.82 18.18
CA ASP A 360 1.20 -28.15 17.56
C ASP A 360 2.19 -28.74 18.56
N ALA A 361 2.17 -28.28 19.83
CA ALA A 361 3.02 -28.78 20.91
C ALA A 361 2.69 -30.23 21.31
N LEU A 362 1.46 -30.70 21.07
CA LEU A 362 1.07 -32.11 21.23
C LEU A 362 1.72 -33.04 20.20
N ARG A 363 2.25 -32.51 19.09
CA ARG A 363 2.96 -33.32 18.10
C ARG A 363 4.34 -33.67 18.65
N GLN A 364 4.75 -34.92 18.46
CA GLN A 364 6.08 -35.36 18.86
C GLN A 364 7.15 -34.55 18.10
N LEU A 365 7.95 -33.78 18.84
CA LEU A 365 9.12 -33.13 18.27
C LEU A 365 10.18 -34.19 17.91
N PRO A 366 10.97 -33.95 16.84
CA PRO A 366 12.17 -34.75 16.59
C PRO A 366 13.07 -34.72 17.83
N SER A 367 13.64 -35.87 18.20
CA SER A 367 14.66 -35.90 19.26
C SER A 367 15.86 -35.03 18.87
N LYS A 368 16.47 -34.34 19.84
CA LYS A 368 17.73 -33.60 19.68
C LYS A 368 18.70 -34.38 18.80
N SER A 369 19.06 -33.83 17.64
CA SER A 369 19.91 -34.54 16.68
C SER A 369 21.38 -34.47 17.12
N HIS A 370 22.13 -35.55 16.92
CA HIS A 370 23.56 -35.62 17.31
C HIS A 370 24.45 -34.56 16.65
N PHE A 371 24.05 -34.01 15.50
CA PHE A 371 24.81 -32.98 14.77
C PHE A 371 24.56 -31.55 15.27
N GLU A 372 23.55 -31.32 16.12
CA GLU A 372 23.17 -29.97 16.57
C GLU A 372 24.24 -29.32 17.49
N GLY A 373 25.08 -30.11 18.16
CA GLY A 373 26.13 -29.60 19.07
C GLY A 373 25.59 -28.65 20.15
N ASP A 374 26.47 -27.79 20.69
CA ASP A 374 26.13 -26.67 21.59
C ASP A 374 26.19 -25.30 20.88
N HIS A 375 26.34 -25.30 19.56
CA HIS A 375 26.54 -24.10 18.75
C HIS A 375 25.52 -24.03 17.61
N GLU A 376 24.96 -22.85 17.34
CA GLU A 376 23.89 -22.61 16.34
C GLU A 376 24.35 -22.68 14.87
N ARG A 377 25.44 -23.42 14.60
CA ARG A 377 26.04 -23.53 13.26
C ARG A 377 25.06 -24.05 12.20
N LEU A 378 24.09 -24.87 12.61
CA LEU A 378 23.12 -25.52 11.73
C LEU A 378 21.69 -24.97 11.90
N GLY A 379 21.54 -23.82 12.55
CA GLY A 379 20.27 -23.18 12.82
C GLY A 379 19.91 -23.17 14.31
N LEU A 380 18.65 -22.87 14.61
CA LEU A 380 18.14 -22.78 15.97
C LEU A 380 18.31 -24.12 16.70
N THR A 381 18.96 -24.11 17.86
CA THR A 381 19.16 -25.33 18.65
C THR A 381 17.81 -25.87 19.17
N HIS A 382 17.72 -27.19 19.34
CA HIS A 382 16.54 -27.82 19.95
C HIS A 382 16.20 -27.23 21.33
N GLN A 383 17.22 -26.87 22.13
CA GLN A 383 17.00 -26.26 23.44
C GLN A 383 16.33 -24.89 23.31
N ARG A 384 16.92 -23.96 22.53
CA ARG A 384 16.34 -22.62 22.34
C ARG A 384 14.95 -22.65 21.70
N PHE A 385 14.73 -23.60 20.79
CA PHE A 385 13.40 -23.82 20.22
C PHE A 385 12.39 -24.21 21.30
N CYS A 386 12.71 -25.18 22.16
CA CYS A 386 11.86 -25.58 23.27
C CYS A 386 11.65 -24.44 24.27
N ASP A 387 12.71 -23.70 24.62
CA ASP A 387 12.62 -22.57 25.55
C ASP A 387 11.64 -21.50 25.04
N LEU A 388 11.75 -21.12 23.75
CA LEU A 388 10.80 -20.18 23.14
C LEU A 388 9.38 -20.74 23.07
N ARG A 389 9.21 -21.99 22.64
CA ARG A 389 7.90 -22.65 22.57
C ARG A 389 7.21 -22.65 23.94
N ASP A 390 7.95 -23.06 24.97
CA ASP A 390 7.43 -23.24 26.33
C ASP A 390 7.17 -21.89 27.02
N ALA A 391 7.92 -20.84 26.64
CA ALA A 391 7.68 -19.47 27.10
C ALA A 391 6.51 -18.77 26.39
N TRP A 392 6.10 -19.20 25.18
CA TRP A 392 5.13 -18.46 24.37
C TRP A 392 3.73 -18.40 24.98
N ILE A 393 3.16 -19.52 25.44
CA ILE A 393 1.82 -19.52 26.07
C ILE A 393 1.81 -18.72 27.38
N PRO A 394 2.79 -18.89 28.30
CA PRO A 394 2.91 -18.02 29.47
C PRO A 394 2.98 -16.54 29.10
N PHE A 395 3.78 -16.16 28.10
CA PHE A 395 3.87 -14.79 27.59
C PHE A 395 2.51 -14.25 27.12
N LEU A 396 1.72 -15.06 26.39
CA LEU A 396 0.40 -14.67 25.88
C LEU A 396 -0.68 -14.58 26.97
N ARG A 397 -0.62 -15.44 27.99
CA ARG A 397 -1.65 -15.53 29.05
C ARG A 397 -1.41 -14.59 30.24
N SER A 398 -0.17 -14.16 30.45
CA SER A 398 0.19 -13.33 31.60
C SER A 398 -0.43 -11.94 31.48
N GLN A 399 -1.02 -11.44 32.57
CA GLN A 399 -1.50 -10.07 32.64
C GLN A 399 -0.36 -9.10 32.94
N ALA A 400 -0.50 -7.83 32.53
CA ALA A 400 0.40 -6.78 32.96
C ALA A 400 0.36 -6.67 34.49
N ALA A 401 1.51 -6.52 35.15
CA ALA A 401 1.54 -6.32 36.59
C ALA A 401 0.82 -4.99 36.93
N GLU A 402 -0.16 -5.02 37.82
CA GLU A 402 -0.76 -3.79 38.34
C GLU A 402 0.33 -2.95 39.02
N SER A 403 0.45 -1.69 38.64
CA SER A 403 1.41 -0.73 39.20
C SER A 403 1.22 -0.63 40.72
N THR A 404 2.01 -1.38 41.48
CA THR A 404 2.03 -1.29 42.94
C THR A 404 2.82 -0.04 43.33
N SER A 405 2.21 0.79 44.17
CA SER A 405 2.81 2.02 44.68
C SER A 405 4.05 1.72 45.54
N PRO A 406 5.06 2.61 45.56
CA PRO A 406 6.37 2.31 46.13
C PRO A 406 6.34 2.48 47.65
N THR A 407 5.96 1.44 48.37
CA THR A 407 6.29 1.29 49.79
C THR A 407 6.55 -0.17 50.13
N GLN A 408 7.78 -0.65 49.89
CA GLN A 408 8.43 -1.58 50.79
C GLN A 408 9.92 -1.71 50.44
N GLU A 409 10.72 -1.73 51.51
CA GLU A 409 12.17 -1.55 51.54
C GLU A 409 12.94 -2.60 50.74
N LEU A 410 14.01 -2.13 50.09
CA LEU A 410 14.97 -2.94 49.32
C LEU A 410 15.74 -3.89 50.24
N ASP A 411 15.71 -5.19 49.93
CA ASP A 411 16.82 -6.10 50.25
C ASP A 411 17.70 -6.23 48.99
N ASP A 412 18.73 -5.40 48.93
CA ASP A 412 19.65 -5.21 47.81
C ASP A 412 20.65 -6.37 47.59
N SER A 413 20.48 -7.50 48.27
CA SER A 413 21.52 -8.53 48.35
C SER A 413 21.42 -9.68 47.33
N ILE A 414 20.35 -9.76 46.51
CA ILE A 414 20.13 -10.90 45.58
C ILE A 414 20.08 -10.49 44.09
N ARG A 415 19.96 -9.20 43.75
CA ARG A 415 19.86 -8.75 42.34
C ARG A 415 21.18 -8.53 41.60
N ILE A 416 22.33 -8.60 42.28
CA ILE A 416 23.64 -8.40 41.64
C ILE A 416 24.22 -9.76 41.23
N ARG A 417 23.73 -10.35 40.12
CA ARG A 417 24.49 -11.39 39.37
C ARG A 417 24.00 -11.75 37.96
N HIS A 418 23.12 -10.96 37.34
CA HIS A 418 22.82 -11.14 35.90
C HIS A 418 23.02 -9.83 35.11
N SER A 419 23.68 -10.01 33.97
CA SER A 419 24.20 -9.03 33.01
C SER A 419 23.19 -7.95 32.57
N SER A 420 23.73 -6.78 32.20
CA SER A 420 23.07 -5.51 31.85
C SER A 420 22.28 -5.53 30.52
N THR A 421 21.40 -6.51 30.29
CA THR A 421 20.68 -6.71 29.02
C THR A 421 19.16 -6.49 29.11
N HIS A 422 18.62 -6.15 30.29
CA HIS A 422 17.20 -5.77 30.38
C HIS A 422 16.98 -4.37 29.81
N ARG A 423 16.07 -4.25 28.83
CA ARG A 423 15.52 -2.95 28.44
C ARG A 423 14.86 -2.32 29.67
N PRO A 424 15.14 -1.04 29.99
CA PRO A 424 14.53 -0.40 31.14
C PRO A 424 13.04 -0.13 30.87
N GLY A 425 12.15 -0.80 31.62
CA GLY A 425 10.71 -0.59 31.62
C GLY A 425 10.03 -1.66 32.50
N PRO A 426 8.92 -1.37 33.22
CA PRO A 426 8.33 -2.35 34.14
C PRO A 426 7.62 -3.54 33.48
N ASP A 427 7.38 -3.53 32.16
CA ASP A 427 6.33 -4.38 31.57
C ASP A 427 6.64 -4.91 30.14
N HIS A 428 7.72 -5.68 29.94
CA HIS A 428 7.97 -6.33 28.61
C HIS A 428 7.81 -7.85 28.62
N ASP A 429 7.55 -8.46 29.78
CA ASP A 429 7.54 -9.91 29.94
C ASP A 429 6.22 -10.57 29.51
N THR A 430 5.23 -9.78 29.09
CA THR A 430 3.88 -10.24 28.76
C THR A 430 3.35 -9.62 27.48
N TRP A 431 2.50 -10.35 26.76
CA TRP A 431 1.83 -9.83 25.57
C TRP A 431 0.92 -8.64 25.89
N ALA A 432 0.22 -8.66 27.02
CA ALA A 432 -0.68 -7.58 27.42
C ALA A 432 0.06 -6.25 27.54
N ALA A 433 1.24 -6.27 28.16
CA ALA A 433 2.04 -5.08 28.32
C ALA A 433 2.70 -4.62 27.01
N GLU A 434 3.14 -5.56 26.17
CA GLU A 434 3.71 -5.25 24.87
C GLU A 434 2.65 -4.67 23.91
N GLN A 435 1.41 -5.19 23.96
CA GLN A 435 0.28 -4.62 23.25
C GLN A 435 -0.05 -3.21 23.75
N ALA A 436 -0.06 -2.97 25.07
CA ALA A 436 -0.24 -1.63 25.63
C ALA A 436 0.86 -0.67 25.17
N ARG A 437 2.10 -1.14 25.06
CA ARG A 437 3.22 -0.36 24.54
C ARG A 437 3.03 0.01 23.06
N ILE A 438 2.62 -0.95 22.22
CA ILE A 438 2.29 -0.71 20.81
C ILE A 438 1.16 0.32 20.72
N SER A 439 0.05 0.12 21.43
CA SER A 439 -1.09 1.03 21.44
C SER A 439 -0.80 2.41 22.05
N SER A 440 0.38 2.61 22.68
CA SER A 440 0.80 3.91 23.23
C SER A 440 1.30 4.92 22.19
N PHE A 441 1.32 4.54 20.91
CA PHE A 441 1.70 5.37 19.78
C PHE A 441 0.47 5.73 18.93
N SER A 442 0.58 6.79 18.11
CA SER A 442 -0.49 7.17 17.19
C SER A 442 -0.38 6.38 15.88
N HIS A 443 -1.28 5.43 15.67
CA HIS A 443 -1.33 4.59 14.49
C HIS A 443 -2.37 5.09 13.49
N PHE A 444 -2.04 4.97 12.20
CA PHE A 444 -2.87 5.42 11.11
C PHE A 444 -2.85 4.44 9.95
N GLN A 445 -3.87 4.54 9.11
CA GLN A 445 -3.98 3.84 7.84
C GLN A 445 -4.40 4.78 6.72
N VAL A 446 -3.81 4.58 5.56
CA VAL A 446 -4.18 5.30 4.34
C VAL A 446 -4.08 4.39 3.13
N LEU A 447 -5.13 4.39 2.31
CA LEU A 447 -5.12 3.67 1.04
C LEU A 447 -4.24 4.42 0.04
N ILE A 448 -3.09 3.85 -0.28
CA ILE A 448 -2.19 4.32 -1.33
C ILE A 448 -2.21 3.27 -2.43
N GLU A 449 -2.76 3.66 -3.57
CA GLU A 449 -2.96 2.76 -4.71
C GLU A 449 -3.89 1.60 -4.34
N ASP A 450 -3.38 0.38 -4.33
CA ASP A 450 -4.09 -0.85 -3.96
C ASP A 450 -3.66 -1.40 -2.59
N VAL A 451 -2.87 -0.64 -1.83
CA VAL A 451 -2.36 -1.04 -0.51
C VAL A 451 -2.95 -0.13 0.56
N ASP A 452 -3.61 -0.71 1.57
CA ASP A 452 -3.95 -0.01 2.81
C ASP A 452 -2.68 0.04 3.67
N VAL A 453 -1.99 1.17 3.64
CA VAL A 453 -0.68 1.34 4.30
C VAL A 453 -0.90 1.76 5.74
N HIS A 454 -0.50 0.89 6.66
CA HIS A 454 -0.38 1.20 8.08
C HIS A 454 0.91 1.96 8.37
N PHE A 455 0.85 2.92 9.29
CA PHE A 455 2.04 3.61 9.80
C PHE A 455 1.80 4.23 11.19
N ILE A 456 2.89 4.35 11.96
CA ILE A 456 2.94 5.25 13.12
C ILE A 456 3.33 6.63 12.65
N HIS A 457 2.68 7.68 13.18
CA HIS A 457 3.07 9.07 12.95
C HIS A 457 3.17 9.82 14.28
N GLU A 458 4.40 10.03 14.74
CA GLU A 458 4.71 10.75 15.97
C GLU A 458 5.32 12.12 15.60
N ARG A 459 4.59 13.20 15.86
CA ARG A 459 5.05 14.56 15.53
C ARG A 459 5.92 15.12 16.66
N ALA A 460 6.91 15.91 16.31
CA ALA A 460 7.74 16.59 17.29
C ALA A 460 6.93 17.57 18.15
N ASN A 461 7.28 17.67 19.44
CA ASN A 461 6.69 18.67 20.33
C ASN A 461 6.92 20.11 19.84
N THR A 462 5.97 21.00 20.13
CA THR A 462 6.16 22.42 19.89
C THR A 462 7.33 22.94 20.74
N PRO A 463 8.30 23.68 20.17
CA PRO A 463 9.45 24.15 20.92
C PRO A 463 9.02 25.06 22.08
N ALA A 464 9.67 24.92 23.24
CA ALA A 464 9.50 25.88 24.34
C ALA A 464 9.93 27.28 23.88
N ALA A 465 9.20 28.32 24.33
CA ALA A 465 9.45 29.69 23.93
C ALA A 465 10.93 30.09 24.17
N GLY A 466 11.63 30.49 23.11
CA GLY A 466 13.04 30.92 23.15
C GLY A 466 14.07 29.87 22.68
N PHE A 467 13.68 28.63 22.37
CA PHE A 467 14.57 27.62 21.80
C PHE A 467 14.38 27.50 20.28
N ASN A 468 15.47 27.62 19.52
CA ASN A 468 15.45 27.42 18.06
C ASN A 468 15.63 25.93 17.75
N VAL A 469 14.51 25.21 17.59
CA VAL A 469 14.49 23.78 17.29
C VAL A 469 14.28 23.55 15.80
N LYS A 470 15.11 22.68 15.22
CA LYS A 470 15.00 22.22 13.84
C LYS A 470 14.19 20.92 13.81
N VAL A 471 13.00 20.96 13.20
CA VAL A 471 12.15 19.77 13.01
C VAL A 471 12.40 19.18 11.62
N ILE A 472 12.79 17.91 11.57
CA ILE A 472 13.08 17.18 10.33
C ILE A 472 12.05 16.06 10.15
N PRO A 473 11.28 16.03 9.04
CA PRO A 473 10.46 14.88 8.72
C PRO A 473 11.33 13.65 8.44
N LEU A 474 11.13 12.57 9.19
CA LEU A 474 11.97 11.38 9.15
C LEU A 474 11.13 10.13 8.91
N LEU A 475 11.39 9.47 7.80
CA LEU A 475 10.81 8.17 7.46
C LEU A 475 11.74 7.04 7.93
N LEU A 476 11.27 6.17 8.83
CA LEU A 476 12.01 4.98 9.29
C LEU A 476 11.50 3.73 8.55
N LEU A 477 12.37 3.03 7.83
CA LEU A 477 11.99 1.84 7.05
C LEU A 477 12.63 0.57 7.62
N HIS A 478 11.79 -0.36 8.08
CA HIS A 478 12.19 -1.68 8.58
C HIS A 478 12.53 -2.65 7.43
N GLY A 479 12.92 -3.88 7.79
CA GLY A 479 13.12 -4.98 6.85
C GLY A 479 12.47 -6.29 7.30
N TRP A 480 13.10 -7.43 7.01
CA TRP A 480 12.66 -8.78 7.34
C TRP A 480 13.71 -9.49 8.20
N PRO A 481 13.35 -10.25 9.26
CA PRO A 481 12.00 -10.57 9.73
C PRO A 481 11.46 -9.56 10.75
N GLY A 482 11.84 -8.30 10.62
CA GLY A 482 11.40 -7.25 11.51
C GLY A 482 10.16 -6.49 11.03
N SER A 483 9.84 -5.39 11.71
CA SER A 483 8.64 -4.60 11.49
C SER A 483 8.76 -3.22 12.14
N PHE A 484 7.69 -2.40 12.14
CA PHE A 484 7.68 -1.15 12.93
C PHE A 484 8.01 -1.37 14.42
N HIS A 485 7.79 -2.59 14.94
CA HIS A 485 8.10 -3.01 16.31
C HIS A 485 9.55 -2.73 16.71
N GLU A 486 10.48 -2.84 15.75
CA GLU A 486 11.92 -2.58 15.96
C GLU A 486 12.21 -1.13 16.38
N PHE A 487 11.32 -0.20 16.06
CA PHE A 487 11.54 1.23 16.26
C PHE A 487 10.83 1.80 17.49
N LEU A 488 10.05 1.00 18.21
CA LEU A 488 9.22 1.52 19.32
C LEU A 488 10.05 2.22 20.41
N ASP A 489 11.28 1.76 20.66
CA ASP A 489 12.18 2.37 21.66
C ASP A 489 12.92 3.62 21.15
N VAL A 490 12.84 3.94 19.85
CA VAL A 490 13.51 5.11 19.25
C VAL A 490 12.54 6.20 18.78
N ILE A 491 11.26 5.88 18.50
CA ILE A 491 10.28 6.85 18.00
C ILE A 491 10.11 8.04 18.95
N LYS A 492 9.79 7.79 20.23
CA LYS A 492 9.57 8.86 21.21
C LYS A 492 10.86 9.65 21.52
N PRO A 493 12.04 9.02 21.71
CA PRO A 493 13.29 9.76 21.86
C PRO A 493 13.65 10.68 20.66
N LEU A 494 13.29 10.30 19.43
CA LEU A 494 13.53 11.12 18.24
C LEU A 494 12.53 12.27 18.12
N ALA A 495 11.25 12.02 18.39
CA ALA A 495 10.20 13.06 18.30
C ALA A 495 10.22 14.03 19.49
N HIS A 496 10.52 13.51 20.69
CA HIS A 496 10.39 14.21 21.96
C HIS A 496 11.68 14.20 22.79
N PRO A 497 12.82 14.67 22.26
CA PRO A 497 14.09 14.67 23.00
C PRO A 497 14.17 15.71 24.13
N GLY A 498 13.12 16.52 24.34
CA GLY A 498 13.14 17.63 25.30
C GLY A 498 14.17 18.69 24.91
N ASN A 499 14.94 19.18 25.89
CA ASN A 499 16.01 20.17 25.65
C ASN A 499 17.39 19.52 25.40
N LEU A 500 17.45 18.21 25.16
CA LEU A 500 18.71 17.48 25.01
C LEU A 500 19.40 17.78 23.68
N THR A 501 18.64 18.10 22.63
CA THR A 501 19.17 18.39 21.30
C THR A 501 18.32 19.46 20.58
N PRO A 502 18.92 20.34 19.76
CA PRO A 502 18.18 21.27 18.92
C PRO A 502 17.54 20.60 17.68
N VAL A 503 17.77 19.30 17.44
CA VAL A 503 17.21 18.56 16.30
C VAL A 503 16.11 17.63 16.79
N HIS A 504 14.90 17.84 16.29
CA HIS A 504 13.73 17.02 16.58
C HIS A 504 13.21 16.42 15.27
N PHE A 505 12.45 15.33 15.36
CA PHE A 505 11.93 14.64 14.18
C PHE A 505 10.42 14.53 14.20
N ASP A 506 9.80 14.76 13.04
CA ASP A 506 8.47 14.22 12.75
C ASP A 506 8.67 12.79 12.26
N VAL A 507 8.43 11.80 13.12
CA VAL A 507 8.77 10.40 12.86
C VAL A 507 7.59 9.68 12.21
N VAL A 508 7.83 9.10 11.04
CA VAL A 508 6.87 8.27 10.30
C VAL A 508 7.45 6.86 10.17
N VAL A 509 6.73 5.85 10.65
CA VAL A 509 7.17 4.44 10.63
C VAL A 509 6.09 3.58 9.97
N PRO A 510 6.14 3.36 8.64
CA PRO A 510 5.19 2.51 7.95
C PRO A 510 5.50 1.03 8.13
N SER A 511 4.44 0.22 8.11
CA SER A 511 4.56 -1.19 7.74
C SER A 511 4.67 -1.31 6.22
N HIS A 512 5.67 -2.03 5.71
CA HIS A 512 5.75 -2.35 4.28
C HIS A 512 4.48 -3.10 3.79
N PRO A 513 4.12 -3.02 2.49
CA PRO A 513 2.99 -3.78 1.96
C PRO A 513 3.09 -5.27 2.31
N GLY A 514 2.01 -5.86 2.82
CA GLY A 514 1.99 -7.26 3.27
C GLY A 514 2.71 -7.53 4.59
N TYR A 515 3.09 -6.50 5.34
CA TYR A 515 3.61 -6.62 6.71
C TYR A 515 2.60 -6.10 7.73
N LEU A 516 2.37 -6.91 8.75
CA LEU A 516 1.50 -6.63 9.89
C LEU A 516 0.15 -6.04 9.46
N PHE A 517 -0.11 -4.80 9.81
CA PHE A 517 -1.38 -4.11 9.55
C PHE A 517 -1.47 -3.46 8.15
N SER A 518 -0.40 -3.50 7.34
CA SER A 518 -0.47 -3.09 5.94
C SER A 518 -0.99 -4.24 5.08
N SER A 519 -1.98 -3.97 4.24
CA SER A 519 -2.50 -5.00 3.34
C SER A 519 -1.41 -5.46 2.36
N ALA A 520 -1.48 -6.72 1.90
CA ALA A 520 -0.71 -7.11 0.73
C ALA A 520 -1.21 -6.33 -0.50
N ALA A 521 -0.33 -6.08 -1.48
CA ALA A 521 -0.76 -5.58 -2.77
C ALA A 521 -1.75 -6.54 -3.43
N ALA A 522 -2.73 -6.02 -4.17
CA ALA A 522 -3.85 -6.81 -4.71
C ALA A 522 -3.42 -7.85 -5.78
N GLY A 523 -2.13 -7.90 -6.13
CA GLY A 523 -1.53 -8.91 -6.98
C GLY A 523 -2.08 -8.86 -8.41
N LEU A 524 -2.13 -10.04 -9.02
CA LEU A 524 -2.37 -10.24 -10.43
C LEU A 524 -3.84 -10.29 -10.84
N ALA A 525 -4.25 -9.41 -11.76
CA ALA A 525 -5.53 -9.54 -12.45
C ALA A 525 -5.36 -10.30 -13.77
N ARG A 526 -6.21 -11.28 -14.09
CA ARG A 526 -6.16 -11.93 -15.42
C ARG A 526 -6.63 -10.96 -16.50
N ASP A 527 -5.78 -10.67 -17.47
CA ASP A 527 -6.15 -10.05 -18.75
C ASP A 527 -7.10 -10.97 -19.50
N SER A 528 -8.33 -10.52 -19.65
CA SER A 528 -9.41 -11.25 -20.28
C SER A 528 -9.25 -11.40 -21.80
N ARG A 529 -8.28 -10.73 -22.46
CA ARG A 529 -8.03 -10.92 -23.90
C ARG A 529 -6.93 -11.93 -24.20
N SER A 530 -5.83 -11.92 -23.43
CA SER A 530 -4.71 -12.86 -23.64
C SER A 530 -4.71 -14.04 -22.67
N GLY A 531 -5.53 -14.00 -21.61
CA GLY A 531 -5.49 -14.96 -20.50
C GLY A 531 -4.28 -14.80 -19.57
N LYS A 532 -3.37 -13.85 -19.86
CA LYS A 532 -2.16 -13.58 -19.07
C LYS A 532 -2.49 -12.81 -17.81
N LEU A 533 -1.68 -12.96 -16.78
CA LEU A 533 -1.81 -12.21 -15.55
C LEU A 533 -1.18 -10.80 -15.77
N VAL A 534 -1.92 -9.74 -15.46
CA VAL A 534 -1.52 -8.34 -15.54
C VAL A 534 -1.75 -7.70 -14.18
N GLY A 535 -0.69 -7.33 -13.48
CA GLY A 535 -0.79 -6.66 -12.18
C GLY A 535 -0.65 -5.15 -12.32
N THR A 536 -0.91 -4.46 -11.23
CA THR A 536 -0.84 -2.99 -11.09
C THR A 536 0.59 -2.49 -10.83
N HIS A 537 1.52 -3.40 -10.57
CA HIS A 537 2.90 -3.10 -10.19
C HIS A 537 3.88 -3.45 -11.31
N SER A 538 5.12 -3.01 -11.16
CA SER A 538 6.10 -3.01 -12.24
C SER A 538 6.79 -4.37 -12.46
N GLY A 539 6.47 -5.39 -11.67
CA GLY A 539 7.05 -6.73 -11.79
C GLY A 539 6.51 -7.54 -12.97
N PRO A 540 7.18 -8.65 -13.34
CA PRO A 540 6.62 -9.64 -14.24
C PRO A 540 5.27 -10.10 -13.71
N ASP A 541 4.26 -10.19 -14.58
CA ASP A 541 2.90 -10.48 -14.17
C ASP A 541 2.52 -9.52 -13.00
N GLY A 542 2.72 -8.21 -13.18
CA GLY A 542 2.56 -7.13 -12.19
C GLY A 542 2.72 -7.45 -10.71
N ASP A 543 3.76 -8.21 -10.38
CA ASP A 543 4.26 -8.47 -9.03
C ASP A 543 4.80 -7.17 -8.40
N LEU A 544 4.72 -7.08 -7.07
CA LEU A 544 5.19 -5.91 -6.33
C LEU A 544 6.72 -5.94 -6.23
N LEU A 545 7.40 -4.89 -6.71
CA LEU A 545 8.86 -4.76 -6.61
C LEU A 545 9.27 -3.71 -5.56
N VAL A 546 10.53 -3.76 -5.12
CA VAL A 546 11.13 -2.76 -4.21
C VAL A 546 10.93 -1.32 -4.73
N LYS A 547 11.03 -1.10 -6.04
CA LYS A 547 10.80 0.22 -6.65
C LYS A 547 9.35 0.69 -6.56
N ASP A 548 8.39 -0.23 -6.54
CA ASP A 548 6.96 0.10 -6.35
C ASP A 548 6.69 0.45 -4.89
N VAL A 549 7.30 -0.27 -3.95
CA VAL A 549 7.25 0.08 -2.51
C VAL A 549 7.84 1.47 -2.27
N ALA A 550 8.98 1.79 -2.88
CA ALA A 550 9.59 3.13 -2.79
C ALA A 550 8.62 4.24 -3.25
N ARG A 551 7.86 4.00 -4.32
CA ARG A 551 6.84 4.92 -4.82
C ARG A 551 5.64 5.03 -3.87
N ILE A 552 5.20 3.92 -3.27
CA ILE A 552 4.14 3.91 -2.24
C ILE A 552 4.57 4.71 -1.00
N MET A 553 5.79 4.49 -0.50
CA MET A 553 6.34 5.21 0.66
C MET A 553 6.55 6.70 0.38
N HIS A 554 6.96 7.07 -0.84
CA HIS A 554 7.02 8.47 -1.24
C HIS A 554 5.63 9.11 -1.23
N LYS A 555 4.62 8.43 -1.79
CA LYS A 555 3.24 8.90 -1.76
C LYS A 555 2.72 9.07 -0.33
N LEU A 556 3.09 8.18 0.60
CA LEU A 556 2.77 8.32 2.02
C LEU A 556 3.33 9.63 2.59
N MET A 557 4.62 9.90 2.39
CA MET A 557 5.23 11.13 2.90
C MET A 557 4.58 12.38 2.30
N THR A 558 4.33 12.40 0.99
CA THR A 558 3.65 13.54 0.35
C THR A 558 2.19 13.71 0.79
N THR A 559 1.51 12.61 1.10
CA THR A 559 0.15 12.58 1.66
C THR A 559 0.09 13.25 3.03
N LEU A 560 1.12 13.03 3.85
CA LEU A 560 1.28 13.67 5.16
C LEU A 560 1.73 15.14 5.07
N GLY A 561 1.95 15.67 3.86
CA GLY A 561 2.41 17.03 3.62
C GLY A 561 3.93 17.20 3.62
N TYR A 562 4.70 16.12 3.72
CA TYR A 562 6.15 16.18 3.70
C TYR A 562 6.68 16.14 2.26
N HIS A 563 7.04 17.32 1.76
CA HIS A 563 7.67 17.47 0.44
C HIS A 563 9.20 17.33 0.49
N ASN A 564 9.81 17.53 1.65
CA ASN A 564 11.24 17.35 1.89
C ASN A 564 11.38 16.53 3.16
N TYR A 565 12.03 15.36 3.07
CA TYR A 565 12.16 14.46 4.21
C TYR A 565 13.48 13.69 4.18
N ALA A 566 13.89 13.27 5.37
CA ALA A 566 14.98 12.33 5.60
C ALA A 566 14.44 10.90 5.58
N ILE A 567 15.31 9.95 5.24
CA ILE A 567 14.98 8.52 5.35
C ILE A 567 16.09 7.84 6.14
N GLN A 568 15.71 7.02 7.11
CA GLN A 568 16.59 6.06 7.77
C GLN A 568 16.14 4.66 7.39
N ALA A 569 17.08 3.78 7.05
CA ALA A 569 16.72 2.39 6.79
C ALA A 569 17.83 1.33 7.00
N GLY A 570 17.40 0.14 7.41
CA GLY A 570 18.19 -1.10 7.46
C GLY A 570 17.60 -2.19 6.54
N ASP A 571 18.28 -3.33 6.39
CA ASP A 571 17.82 -4.52 5.63
C ASP A 571 17.09 -4.17 4.29
N TRP A 572 15.88 -4.68 4.01
CA TRP A 572 15.12 -4.34 2.81
C TRP A 572 14.69 -2.88 2.76
N GLY A 573 14.50 -2.24 3.91
CA GLY A 573 14.31 -0.80 4.00
C GLY A 573 15.44 -0.05 3.29
N SER A 574 16.70 -0.50 3.39
CA SER A 574 17.84 0.14 2.71
C SER A 574 17.73 0.08 1.18
N ALA A 575 17.16 -1.00 0.64
CA ALA A 575 16.90 -1.14 -0.79
C ALA A 575 15.74 -0.24 -1.24
N VAL A 576 14.68 -0.14 -0.42
CA VAL A 576 13.57 0.80 -0.65
C VAL A 576 14.08 2.24 -0.61
N LEU A 577 14.87 2.61 0.41
CA LEU A 577 15.49 3.92 0.56
C LEU A 577 16.34 4.28 -0.66
N ARG A 578 17.24 3.39 -1.10
CA ARG A 578 18.08 3.61 -2.28
C ARG A 578 17.22 3.86 -3.52
N SER A 579 16.13 3.09 -3.67
CA SER A 579 15.20 3.28 -4.76
C SER A 579 14.42 4.60 -4.65
N MET A 580 14.02 5.03 -3.45
CA MET A 580 13.37 6.32 -3.22
C MET A 580 14.32 7.49 -3.53
N ALA A 581 15.58 7.40 -3.12
CA ALA A 581 16.59 8.41 -3.35
C ALA A 581 16.87 8.63 -4.86
N ASN A 582 16.82 7.55 -5.64
CA ASN A 582 17.02 7.60 -7.09
C ASN A 582 15.74 8.03 -7.86
N GLN A 583 14.56 7.59 -7.42
CA GLN A 583 13.28 7.92 -8.07
C GLN A 583 12.78 9.33 -7.73
N PHE A 584 13.04 9.80 -6.51
CA PHE A 584 12.50 11.07 -5.99
C PHE A 584 13.61 11.98 -5.43
N PRO A 585 14.66 12.29 -6.22
CA PRO A 585 15.86 12.96 -5.72
C PRO A 585 15.63 14.38 -5.21
N ASN A 586 14.54 15.02 -5.65
CA ASN A 586 14.17 16.37 -5.21
C ASN A 586 13.49 16.39 -3.82
N HIS A 587 12.89 15.27 -3.41
CA HIS A 587 12.13 15.15 -2.16
C HIS A 587 12.97 14.54 -1.03
N VAL A 588 13.76 13.54 -1.36
CA VAL A 588 14.69 12.92 -0.41
C VAL A 588 15.90 13.83 -0.26
N ARG A 589 16.04 14.48 0.91
CA ARG A 589 17.07 15.52 1.11
C ARG A 589 18.35 15.00 1.75
N ALA A 590 18.23 14.01 2.61
CA ALA A 590 19.34 13.32 3.24
C ALA A 590 18.89 11.89 3.60
N VAL A 591 19.85 10.97 3.68
CA VAL A 591 19.56 9.58 4.05
C VAL A 591 20.53 9.07 5.12
N HIS A 592 20.08 8.11 5.91
CA HIS A 592 20.90 7.37 6.85
C HIS A 592 20.66 5.86 6.65
N VAL A 593 21.73 5.08 6.64
CA VAL A 593 21.67 3.63 6.55
C VAL A 593 22.46 2.98 7.67
N ASN A 594 21.99 1.84 8.16
CA ASN A 594 22.78 0.93 9.01
C ASN A 594 23.13 -0.37 8.28
N PHE A 595 22.50 -0.63 7.12
CA PHE A 595 22.81 -1.76 6.25
C PHE A 595 23.13 -1.26 4.84
N CYS A 596 24.37 -1.44 4.39
CA CYS A 596 24.81 -1.04 3.05
C CYS A 596 25.81 -2.07 2.52
N PRO A 597 25.33 -3.18 1.91
CA PRO A 597 26.16 -4.35 1.59
C PRO A 597 27.03 -4.14 0.34
N SER A 598 27.64 -2.97 0.19
CA SER A 598 28.45 -2.55 -0.96
C SER A 598 29.69 -3.41 -1.12
N GLN A 599 30.02 -3.75 -2.36
CA GLN A 599 31.23 -4.46 -2.74
C GLN A 599 32.34 -3.45 -3.06
N GLY A 600 33.59 -3.92 -3.01
CA GLY A 600 34.72 -3.10 -3.38
C GLY A 600 34.67 -2.69 -4.86
N PRO A 601 35.38 -1.62 -5.24
CA PRO A 601 35.44 -1.18 -6.63
C PRO A 601 35.86 -2.35 -7.52
N ASN A 602 35.06 -2.64 -8.55
CA ASN A 602 35.47 -3.52 -9.62
C ASN A 602 36.69 -2.87 -10.28
N VAL A 603 37.90 -3.40 -10.01
CA VAL A 603 39.12 -2.97 -10.71
C VAL A 603 39.00 -3.46 -12.15
N VAL A 604 38.30 -2.69 -12.98
CA VAL A 604 38.39 -2.79 -14.43
C VAL A 604 39.70 -2.13 -14.80
N LEU A 605 40.77 -2.92 -14.93
CA LEU A 605 42.01 -2.43 -15.53
C LEU A 605 41.67 -1.83 -16.91
N PRO A 606 41.91 -0.52 -17.15
CA PRO A 606 41.79 0.04 -18.48
C PRO A 606 42.97 -0.49 -19.29
N VAL A 607 42.81 -1.67 -19.88
CA VAL A 607 43.84 -2.25 -20.73
C VAL A 607 43.82 -1.52 -22.07
N LEU A 608 44.57 -0.42 -22.16
CA LEU A 608 45.03 0.13 -23.44
C LEU A 608 45.84 -0.98 -24.15
N GLY A 609 45.26 -1.54 -25.21
CA GLY A 609 45.90 -2.61 -26.00
C GLY A 609 45.47 -4.03 -25.62
N ARG A 610 44.18 -4.34 -25.82
CA ARG A 610 43.61 -5.70 -25.67
C ARG A 610 44.36 -6.77 -26.48
N GLU A 611 45.02 -6.39 -27.57
CA GLU A 611 45.77 -7.29 -28.45
C GLU A 611 47.19 -7.64 -27.98
N LEU A 612 47.79 -6.80 -27.11
CA LEU A 612 49.17 -7.01 -26.63
C LEU A 612 49.22 -7.59 -25.21
N THR A 613 48.07 -7.78 -24.58
CA THR A 613 47.98 -8.18 -23.17
C THR A 613 47.96 -9.69 -23.04
N PRO A 614 48.94 -10.32 -22.33
CA PRO A 614 48.99 -11.76 -22.15
C PRO A 614 47.68 -12.31 -21.60
N HIS A 615 47.19 -13.39 -22.19
CA HIS A 615 45.84 -13.90 -21.97
C HIS A 615 45.53 -14.28 -20.49
N TRP A 616 46.56 -14.50 -19.67
CA TRP A 616 46.44 -14.76 -18.23
C TRP A 616 46.19 -13.48 -17.40
N VAL A 617 46.70 -12.32 -17.84
CA VAL A 617 46.45 -11.00 -17.22
C VAL A 617 45.01 -10.54 -17.44
N LEU A 618 44.46 -10.82 -18.63
CA LEU A 618 43.03 -10.56 -18.92
C LEU A 618 42.08 -11.45 -18.10
N ARG A 619 42.57 -12.56 -17.51
CA ARG A 619 41.79 -13.42 -16.62
C ARG A 619 41.93 -13.05 -15.14
N LEU A 620 42.87 -12.18 -14.76
CA LEU A 620 43.09 -11.80 -13.36
C LEU A 620 41.88 -11.11 -12.71
N PRO A 621 41.22 -10.12 -13.34
CA PRO A 621 39.98 -9.54 -12.81
C PRO A 621 38.86 -10.58 -12.67
N HIS A 622 38.83 -11.57 -13.57
CA HIS A 622 37.84 -12.65 -13.58
C HIS A 622 38.15 -13.79 -12.59
N LEU A 623 39.41 -13.87 -12.11
CA LEU A 623 39.87 -14.78 -11.07
C LEU A 623 39.70 -14.17 -9.69
N VAL A 624 39.88 -12.84 -9.57
CA VAL A 624 39.65 -12.06 -8.34
C VAL A 624 38.15 -11.83 -8.08
N SER A 625 37.33 -11.61 -9.12
CA SER A 625 35.88 -11.40 -8.98
C SER A 625 35.07 -12.70 -8.79
N LYS A 626 35.65 -13.87 -9.10
CA LYS A 626 35.02 -15.14 -8.76
C LYS A 626 35.28 -15.45 -7.29
N GLN A 627 34.30 -15.10 -6.44
CA GLN A 627 34.07 -15.60 -5.07
C GLN A 627 34.27 -17.13 -4.88
N ARG A 628 34.40 -17.91 -5.96
CA ARG A 628 34.73 -19.35 -5.93
C ARG A 628 36.17 -19.67 -5.49
N TYR A 629 37.16 -18.77 -5.64
CA TYR A 629 38.53 -19.05 -5.16
C TYR A 629 38.71 -18.78 -3.66
N ALA A 630 37.87 -17.92 -3.08
CA ALA A 630 37.81 -17.74 -1.63
C ALA A 630 37.54 -19.08 -0.92
N LYS A 631 36.67 -19.96 -1.42
CA LYS A 631 36.44 -21.29 -0.81
C LYS A 631 37.69 -22.18 -0.73
N LYS A 632 38.60 -22.11 -1.71
CA LYS A 632 39.83 -22.92 -1.70
C LYS A 632 40.95 -22.27 -0.88
N ALA A 633 41.02 -20.94 -0.87
CA ALA A 633 41.95 -20.19 -0.01
C ALA A 633 41.53 -20.22 1.47
N LEU A 634 40.22 -20.16 1.76
CA LEU A 634 39.63 -20.20 3.11
C LEU A 634 39.77 -21.57 3.77
N GLY A 635 39.66 -22.67 3.01
CA GLY A 635 39.96 -24.01 3.55
C GLY A 635 41.43 -24.19 3.94
N VAL A 636 42.34 -23.46 3.29
CA VAL A 636 43.78 -23.44 3.63
C VAL A 636 44.05 -22.49 4.79
N PHE A 637 43.34 -21.36 4.89
CA PHE A 637 43.46 -20.37 5.98
C PHE A 637 42.84 -20.82 7.31
N ASP A 638 41.71 -21.54 7.28
CA ASP A 638 41.03 -22.07 8.48
C ASP A 638 41.82 -23.25 9.10
N SER A 639 42.46 -24.06 8.26
CA SER A 639 43.43 -25.09 8.70
C SER A 639 44.71 -24.49 9.30
N TRP A 640 45.05 -23.25 8.95
CA TRP A 640 46.30 -22.59 9.34
C TRP A 640 46.14 -21.73 10.61
N SER A 641 44.97 -21.10 10.80
CA SER A 641 44.63 -20.29 11.98
C SER A 641 44.32 -21.11 13.23
N ARG A 642 43.89 -22.38 13.10
CA ARG A 642 43.55 -23.25 14.24
C ARG A 642 44.67 -24.15 14.74
N GLY A 643 45.88 -24.07 14.17
CA GLY A 643 47.04 -24.82 14.66
C GLY A 643 46.91 -26.35 14.61
N GLU A 644 46.00 -26.90 13.81
CA GLU A 644 45.91 -28.34 13.60
C GLU A 644 47.09 -28.81 12.72
N ARG A 645 48.05 -29.50 13.34
CA ARG A 645 49.18 -30.13 12.65
C ARG A 645 48.66 -31.17 11.66
N SER A 646 48.53 -30.81 10.39
CA SER A 646 48.48 -31.78 9.31
C SER A 646 49.81 -32.54 9.25
N ARG A 647 49.75 -33.84 9.54
CA ARG A 647 50.85 -34.77 9.32
C ARG A 647 50.96 -35.07 7.82
N SER A 648 51.69 -34.25 7.07
CA SER A 648 52.33 -34.69 5.82
C SER A 648 53.62 -33.90 5.55
N LEU A 649 54.57 -34.57 4.90
CA LEU A 649 56.01 -34.34 4.97
C LEU A 649 56.51 -32.98 4.44
N CYS A 650 57.63 -32.57 5.05
CA CYS A 650 58.58 -31.49 4.70
C CYS A 650 58.21 -30.05 5.08
N GLY A 651 58.85 -29.58 6.16
CA GLY A 651 58.82 -28.20 6.68
C GLY A 651 59.49 -27.16 5.78
N MET A 652 58.85 -26.85 4.64
CA MET A 652 59.12 -25.65 3.83
C MET A 652 57.98 -24.61 3.88
N GLY A 653 56.90 -24.86 4.63
CA GLY A 653 55.71 -24.01 4.66
C GLY A 653 55.94 -22.59 5.19
N GLY A 654 56.86 -22.39 6.14
CA GLY A 654 57.15 -21.06 6.70
C GLY A 654 57.86 -20.11 5.72
N VAL A 655 58.78 -20.64 4.91
CA VAL A 655 59.53 -19.85 3.92
C VAL A 655 58.67 -19.53 2.70
N VAL A 656 57.81 -20.48 2.30
CA VAL A 656 56.85 -20.30 1.19
C VAL A 656 55.71 -19.36 1.60
N GLY A 657 55.24 -19.40 2.86
CA GLY A 657 54.23 -18.48 3.39
C GLY A 657 54.71 -17.03 3.43
N TYR A 658 55.93 -16.79 3.93
CA TYR A 658 56.52 -15.45 3.97
C TYR A 658 56.81 -14.91 2.56
N ALA A 659 57.26 -15.78 1.64
CA ALA A 659 57.44 -15.43 0.23
C ALA A 659 56.10 -15.17 -0.48
N ALA A 660 55.02 -15.87 -0.11
CA ALA A 660 53.69 -15.67 -0.67
C ALA A 660 53.04 -14.37 -0.15
N GLU A 661 53.13 -14.06 1.14
CA GLU A 661 52.70 -12.76 1.68
C GLU A 661 53.50 -11.62 1.06
N PHE A 662 54.83 -11.74 1.00
CA PHE A 662 55.67 -10.73 0.38
C PHE A 662 55.39 -10.57 -1.12
N ALA A 663 55.17 -11.67 -1.86
CA ALA A 663 54.82 -11.62 -3.28
C ALA A 663 53.41 -11.08 -3.53
N THR A 664 52.45 -11.37 -2.65
CA THR A 664 51.08 -10.84 -2.73
C THR A 664 51.07 -9.35 -2.44
N GLU A 665 51.84 -8.91 -1.45
CA GLU A 665 51.94 -7.51 -1.08
C GLU A 665 52.81 -6.69 -2.04
N ALA A 666 53.85 -7.29 -2.61
CA ALA A 666 54.61 -6.71 -3.71
C ALA A 666 53.76 -6.64 -4.99
N ALA A 667 52.96 -7.66 -5.31
CA ALA A 667 52.03 -7.62 -6.43
C ALA A 667 50.93 -6.56 -6.21
N TRP A 668 50.38 -6.46 -5.00
CA TRP A 668 49.39 -5.45 -4.63
C TRP A 668 49.95 -4.03 -4.75
N ARG A 669 51.18 -3.79 -4.25
CA ARG A 669 51.90 -2.52 -4.42
C ARG A 669 52.22 -2.21 -5.87
N THR A 670 52.66 -3.21 -6.65
CA THR A 670 53.00 -3.04 -8.07
C THR A 670 51.78 -2.71 -8.90
N VAL A 671 50.64 -3.36 -8.64
CA VAL A 671 49.35 -3.08 -9.29
C VAL A 671 48.78 -1.73 -8.83
N SER A 672 49.05 -1.29 -7.59
CA SER A 672 48.71 0.05 -7.09
C SER A 672 49.52 1.17 -7.74
N VAL A 673 50.80 0.91 -8.05
CA VAL A 673 51.68 1.84 -8.79
C VAL A 673 51.29 1.90 -10.27
N LEU A 674 50.97 0.76 -10.90
CA LEU A 674 50.58 0.67 -12.31
C LEU A 674 49.17 1.21 -12.61
N SER A 675 48.32 1.36 -11.59
CA SER A 675 46.96 1.88 -11.70
C SER A 675 46.84 3.37 -11.38
N LEU A 676 47.95 4.12 -11.36
CA LEU A 676 48.00 5.58 -11.17
C LEU A 676 47.17 6.06 -9.95
N GLY A 677 47.20 5.32 -8.84
CA GLY A 677 46.53 5.71 -7.59
C GLY A 677 45.05 5.32 -7.47
N SER A 678 44.55 4.42 -8.31
CA SER A 678 43.13 4.00 -8.34
C SER A 678 42.79 2.80 -7.44
N ILE A 679 43.71 2.33 -6.59
CA ILE A 679 43.48 1.17 -5.70
C ILE A 679 43.36 1.63 -4.25
N PRO A 680 42.31 1.19 -3.52
CA PRO A 680 42.15 1.52 -2.10
C PRO A 680 43.39 1.13 -1.30
N ALA A 681 43.70 1.91 -0.25
CA ALA A 681 44.70 1.56 0.75
C ALA A 681 44.48 0.12 1.29
N PRO A 682 45.53 -0.55 1.81
CA PRO A 682 45.38 -1.89 2.39
C PRO A 682 44.25 -1.90 3.43
N LEU A 683 43.32 -2.85 3.31
CA LEU A 683 42.21 -3.00 4.24
C LEU A 683 42.73 -3.21 5.67
N SER A 684 42.13 -2.51 6.63
CA SER A 684 42.42 -2.68 8.06
C SER A 684 42.11 -4.10 8.53
N ALA A 685 42.62 -4.51 9.68
CA ALA A 685 42.31 -5.82 10.26
C ALA A 685 40.78 -5.98 10.46
N ASP A 686 40.15 -4.93 11.00
CA ASP A 686 38.71 -4.88 11.24
C ASP A 686 37.90 -4.96 9.93
N ASP A 687 38.35 -4.27 8.86
CA ASP A 687 37.68 -4.37 7.55
C ASP A 687 37.77 -5.78 6.96
N ARG A 688 38.88 -6.51 7.21
CA ARG A 688 39.03 -7.90 6.77
C ARG A 688 38.10 -8.82 7.55
N GLU A 689 37.94 -8.61 8.84
CA GLU A 689 37.01 -9.37 9.68
C GLU A 689 35.55 -9.15 9.26
N SER A 690 35.17 -7.88 9.04
CA SER A 690 33.85 -7.51 8.50
C SER A 690 33.55 -8.20 7.16
N LEU A 691 34.52 -8.22 6.25
CA LEU A 691 34.40 -8.92 4.97
C LEU A 691 34.33 -10.44 5.12
N HIS A 692 35.11 -11.02 6.03
CA HIS A 692 35.08 -12.45 6.31
C HIS A 692 33.68 -12.88 6.74
N ARG A 693 33.07 -12.14 7.68
CA ARG A 693 31.69 -12.37 8.13
C ARG A 693 30.68 -12.29 6.99
N GLY A 694 30.76 -11.25 6.14
CA GLY A 694 29.85 -11.12 5.00
C GLY A 694 29.98 -12.26 3.98
N ILE A 695 31.21 -12.75 3.75
CA ILE A 695 31.47 -13.93 2.91
C ILE A 695 30.89 -15.20 3.55
N GLU A 696 31.08 -15.38 4.86
CA GLU A 696 30.53 -16.51 5.60
C GLU A 696 29.00 -16.50 5.53
N PHE A 697 28.35 -15.37 5.83
CA PHE A 697 26.89 -15.23 5.72
C PHE A 697 26.38 -15.57 4.31
N THR A 698 27.07 -15.09 3.26
CA THR A 698 26.72 -15.43 1.87
C THR A 698 26.88 -16.92 1.57
N ALA A 699 27.81 -17.61 2.23
CA ALA A 699 28.09 -19.02 2.00
C ALA A 699 27.17 -19.96 2.79
N THR A 700 26.81 -19.60 4.03
CA THR A 700 26.12 -20.49 4.99
C THR A 700 24.78 -19.93 5.47
N GLY A 701 24.66 -18.60 5.60
CA GLY A 701 23.49 -17.93 6.18
C GLY A 701 22.39 -17.52 5.21
N SER A 702 22.62 -17.58 3.88
CA SER A 702 21.70 -17.02 2.87
C SER A 702 20.67 -18.00 2.29
N ALA A 703 20.56 -19.22 2.82
CA ALA A 703 19.64 -20.24 2.30
C ALA A 703 18.17 -19.81 2.40
N TYR A 704 17.81 -19.10 3.48
CA TYR A 704 16.46 -18.56 3.67
C TYR A 704 16.06 -17.60 2.54
N ALA A 705 16.97 -16.70 2.15
CA ALA A 705 16.75 -15.72 1.09
C ALA A 705 16.57 -16.39 -0.28
N ALA A 706 17.31 -17.48 -0.54
CA ALA A 706 17.13 -18.27 -1.75
C ALA A 706 15.75 -18.94 -1.78
N MET A 707 15.29 -19.49 -0.66
CA MET A 707 13.95 -20.07 -0.54
C MET A 707 12.84 -19.01 -0.71
N HIS A 708 12.99 -17.84 -0.10
CA HIS A 708 12.07 -16.70 -0.25
C HIS A 708 11.99 -16.21 -1.69
N GLY A 709 13.14 -16.08 -2.36
CA GLY A 709 13.20 -15.55 -3.72
C GLY A 709 12.73 -16.54 -4.79
N THR A 710 12.89 -17.84 -4.56
CA THR A 710 12.63 -18.86 -5.60
C THR A 710 11.38 -19.69 -5.35
N ARG A 711 10.99 -19.95 -4.09
CA ARG A 711 9.84 -20.77 -3.71
C ARG A 711 8.99 -20.10 -2.61
N PRO A 712 8.62 -18.81 -2.75
CA PRO A 712 7.90 -18.07 -1.70
C PRO A 712 6.53 -18.66 -1.38
N SER A 713 5.77 -19.10 -2.39
CA SER A 713 4.44 -19.69 -2.19
C SER A 713 4.52 -21.01 -1.42
N THR A 714 5.42 -21.91 -1.81
CA THR A 714 5.64 -23.19 -1.10
C THR A 714 6.05 -22.96 0.34
N LEU A 715 7.03 -22.09 0.58
CA LEU A 715 7.49 -21.83 1.95
C LEU A 715 6.41 -21.12 2.78
N GLY A 716 5.67 -20.17 2.19
CA GLY A 716 4.56 -19.50 2.85
C GLY A 716 3.51 -20.49 3.34
N LEU A 717 3.12 -21.47 2.51
CA LEU A 717 2.19 -22.54 2.92
C LEU A 717 2.71 -23.38 4.09
N VAL A 718 4.02 -23.69 4.09
CA VAL A 718 4.65 -24.47 5.17
C VAL A 718 4.66 -23.69 6.48
N LEU A 719 5.11 -22.44 6.46
CA LEU A 719 5.25 -21.61 7.66
C LEU A 719 3.88 -21.17 8.21
N SER A 720 2.95 -20.74 7.35
CA SER A 720 1.60 -20.34 7.78
C SER A 720 0.76 -21.47 8.36
N ARG A 721 1.16 -22.75 8.20
CA ARG A 721 0.41 -23.89 8.72
C ARG A 721 0.56 -24.09 10.22
N SER A 722 1.67 -23.62 10.80
CA SER A 722 2.09 -23.95 12.17
C SER A 722 2.87 -22.77 12.79
N PRO A 723 2.39 -22.19 13.92
CA PRO A 723 3.12 -21.12 14.61
C PRO A 723 4.55 -21.53 15.01
N LEU A 724 4.73 -22.80 15.36
CA LEU A 724 6.05 -23.34 15.72
C LEU A 724 7.01 -23.40 14.52
N SER A 725 6.49 -23.53 13.31
CA SER A 725 7.31 -23.46 12.10
C SER A 725 7.80 -22.04 11.83
N THR A 726 6.94 -21.03 12.00
CA THR A 726 7.35 -19.62 11.95
C THR A 726 8.34 -19.29 13.07
N LEU A 727 8.11 -19.79 14.30
CA LEU A 727 9.03 -19.63 15.43
C LEU A 727 10.41 -20.16 15.12
N ALA A 728 10.54 -21.37 14.57
CA ALA A 728 11.83 -21.91 14.19
C ALA A 728 12.52 -21.06 13.11
N TRP A 729 11.76 -20.66 12.08
CA TRP A 729 12.29 -19.95 10.91
C TRP A 729 12.72 -18.51 11.20
N VAL A 730 11.93 -17.77 11.98
CA VAL A 730 12.17 -16.36 12.34
C VAL A 730 13.04 -16.26 13.59
N GLY A 731 12.79 -17.10 14.61
CA GLY A 731 13.55 -17.11 15.86
C GLY A 731 15.03 -17.39 15.66
N GLU A 732 15.38 -18.27 14.69
CA GLU A 732 16.78 -18.47 14.28
C GLU A 732 17.47 -17.16 13.91
N LYS A 733 16.80 -16.29 13.13
CA LYS A 733 17.40 -15.05 12.62
C LYS A 733 17.54 -14.01 13.73
N MET A 734 16.53 -13.91 14.60
CA MET A 734 16.56 -13.00 15.75
C MET A 734 17.71 -13.34 16.71
N TYR A 735 18.07 -14.61 16.86
CA TYR A 735 19.27 -15.00 17.61
C TYR A 735 20.57 -14.84 16.81
N ALA A 736 20.60 -15.30 15.56
CA ALA A 736 21.85 -15.37 14.79
C ALA A 736 22.34 -14.02 14.27
N TRP A 737 21.47 -13.01 14.14
CA TRP A 737 21.81 -11.71 13.57
C TRP A 737 21.98 -10.60 14.62
N THR A 738 21.85 -10.93 15.90
CA THR A 738 22.11 -10.03 17.02
C THR A 738 23.52 -10.25 17.58
N ASP A 739 24.09 -9.21 18.19
CA ASP A 739 25.37 -9.31 18.92
C ASP A 739 25.19 -10.08 20.24
N VAL A 740 24.19 -9.68 21.01
CA VAL A 740 23.76 -10.36 22.23
C VAL A 740 22.35 -10.88 22.01
N GLY A 741 22.13 -12.16 22.31
CA GLY A 741 20.83 -12.80 22.13
C GLY A 741 19.71 -11.97 22.78
N PRO A 742 18.64 -11.62 22.05
CA PRO A 742 17.59 -10.76 22.55
C PRO A 742 16.79 -11.49 23.63
N ASP A 743 16.08 -10.70 24.44
CA ASP A 743 15.12 -11.25 25.39
C ASP A 743 14.08 -12.12 24.65
N PRO A 744 13.79 -13.36 25.12
CA PRO A 744 12.74 -14.19 24.55
C PRO A 744 11.43 -13.44 24.30
N ALA A 745 11.00 -12.57 25.22
CA ALA A 745 9.76 -11.80 25.08
C ALA A 745 9.78 -10.89 23.85
N THR A 746 10.95 -10.34 23.46
CA THR A 746 11.10 -9.54 22.24
C THR A 746 10.86 -10.39 20.99
N ILE A 747 11.41 -11.61 20.95
CA ILE A 747 11.21 -12.54 19.82
C ILE A 747 9.73 -12.95 19.75
N LEU A 748 9.15 -13.32 20.90
CA LEU A 748 7.77 -13.76 21.01
C LEU A 748 6.77 -12.67 20.66
N ALA A 749 7.04 -11.40 20.99
CA ALA A 749 6.23 -10.26 20.56
C ALA A 749 6.20 -10.13 19.03
N ASN A 750 7.36 -10.16 18.38
CA ASN A 750 7.43 -10.07 16.91
C ASN A 750 6.74 -11.28 16.24
N LEU A 751 6.94 -12.49 16.77
CA LEU A 751 6.24 -13.70 16.29
C LEU A 751 4.73 -13.61 16.48
N THR A 752 4.26 -13.10 17.62
CA THR A 752 2.83 -12.92 17.90
C THR A 752 2.20 -11.96 16.90
N LEU A 753 2.85 -10.83 16.61
CA LEU A 753 2.43 -9.91 15.56
C LEU A 753 2.38 -10.60 14.19
N TYR A 754 3.42 -11.35 13.81
CA TYR A 754 3.47 -12.06 12.53
C TYR A 754 2.34 -13.08 12.37
N GLU A 755 2.06 -13.85 13.42
CA GLU A 755 1.06 -14.93 13.41
C GLU A 755 -0.38 -14.42 13.43
N THR A 756 -0.65 -13.36 14.20
CA THR A 756 -2.00 -12.77 14.33
C THR A 756 -2.39 -11.92 13.12
N THR A 757 -1.41 -11.45 12.35
CA THR A 757 -1.63 -10.67 11.11
C THR A 757 -1.36 -11.46 9.83
N HIS A 758 -1.01 -12.76 9.93
CA HIS A 758 -0.69 -13.62 8.80
C HIS A 758 0.42 -13.08 7.87
N THR A 759 1.41 -12.40 8.45
CA THR A 759 2.45 -11.65 7.70
C THR A 759 3.41 -12.52 6.91
N ILE A 760 3.72 -13.73 7.39
CA ILE A 760 4.87 -14.51 6.92
C ILE A 760 4.90 -14.70 5.39
N ALA A 761 3.79 -15.14 4.77
CA ALA A 761 3.72 -15.37 3.33
C ALA A 761 3.71 -14.07 2.51
N GLY A 762 3.11 -13.01 3.04
CA GLY A 762 3.10 -11.67 2.44
C GLY A 762 4.48 -11.04 2.41
N SER A 763 5.32 -11.33 3.41
CA SER A 763 6.62 -10.68 3.62
C SER A 763 7.73 -11.03 2.61
N PHE A 764 7.56 -12.08 1.80
CA PHE A 764 8.63 -12.60 0.93
C PHE A 764 8.79 -11.92 -0.42
N TYR A 765 7.88 -11.01 -0.80
CA TYR A 765 7.94 -10.39 -2.13
C TYR A 765 9.27 -9.66 -2.45
N PRO A 766 9.98 -9.00 -1.52
CA PRO A 766 11.22 -8.28 -1.87
C PRO A 766 12.34 -9.21 -2.36
N TYR A 767 12.29 -10.49 -1.97
CA TYR A 767 13.28 -11.49 -2.37
C TYR A 767 13.08 -12.00 -3.80
N ARG A 768 11.88 -11.80 -4.37
CA ARG A 768 11.52 -12.24 -5.72
C ARG A 768 12.13 -11.29 -6.76
N ASN A 769 12.33 -11.78 -7.99
CA ASN A 769 12.79 -10.95 -9.12
C ASN A 769 14.14 -10.23 -8.90
N ARG A 770 14.97 -10.74 -7.99
CA ARG A 770 16.27 -10.19 -7.64
C ARG A 770 17.30 -10.47 -8.75
N ALA A 771 18.16 -9.49 -9.04
CA ALA A 771 19.32 -9.69 -9.89
C ALA A 771 20.19 -10.83 -9.35
N PRO A 772 20.80 -11.68 -10.19
CA PRO A 772 21.52 -12.88 -9.75
C PRO A 772 22.57 -12.65 -8.64
N GLY A 773 23.18 -11.47 -8.52
CA GLY A 773 24.17 -11.14 -7.49
C GLY A 773 23.66 -10.39 -6.25
N GLY A 774 22.36 -10.10 -6.14
CA GLY A 774 21.71 -9.64 -4.90
C GLY A 774 21.98 -8.22 -4.39
N PRO A 775 21.64 -7.86 -3.12
CA PRO A 775 21.76 -6.53 -2.54
C PRO A 775 23.14 -5.95 -2.68
N SER A 776 24.18 -6.79 -2.61
CA SER A 776 25.54 -6.35 -2.81
C SER A 776 25.81 -5.88 -4.23
N GLU A 777 25.34 -6.60 -5.23
CA GLU A 777 25.43 -6.16 -6.63
C GLU A 777 24.59 -4.90 -6.88
N ILE A 778 23.34 -4.88 -6.37
CA ILE A 778 22.44 -3.73 -6.50
C ILE A 778 23.03 -2.48 -5.86
N ALA A 779 23.58 -2.59 -4.65
CA ALA A 779 24.20 -1.48 -3.94
C ALA A 779 25.47 -0.98 -4.64
N SER A 780 26.20 -1.86 -5.33
CA SER A 780 27.48 -1.52 -5.97
C SER A 780 27.34 -1.10 -7.43
N ASP A 781 26.14 -1.24 -8.01
CA ASP A 781 25.85 -0.78 -9.35
C ASP A 781 25.93 0.76 -9.39
N PRO A 782 26.79 1.35 -10.24
CA PRO A 782 26.92 2.81 -10.36
C PRO A 782 25.60 3.51 -10.70
N SER A 783 24.68 2.85 -11.42
CA SER A 783 23.36 3.40 -11.73
C SER A 783 22.45 3.55 -10.51
N ASN A 784 22.78 2.87 -9.40
CA ASN A 784 22.07 2.94 -8.14
C ASN A 784 22.78 3.80 -7.09
N PHE A 785 23.79 4.58 -7.47
CA PHE A 785 24.51 5.46 -6.55
C PHE A 785 23.58 6.48 -5.89
N VAL A 786 23.62 6.58 -4.55
CA VAL A 786 22.79 7.54 -3.81
C VAL A 786 23.51 8.89 -3.74
N HIS A 787 22.97 9.88 -4.47
CA HIS A 787 23.59 11.21 -4.58
C HIS A 787 23.34 12.13 -3.37
N GLN A 788 22.31 11.86 -2.59
CA GLN A 788 21.95 12.64 -1.41
C GLN A 788 23.02 12.50 -0.31
N PRO A 789 23.24 13.55 0.51
CA PRO A 789 24.05 13.43 1.72
C PRO A 789 23.65 12.20 2.54
N THR A 790 24.61 11.30 2.75
CA THR A 790 24.35 10.00 3.36
C THR A 790 25.16 9.82 4.65
N GLY A 791 24.47 9.39 5.71
CA GLY A 791 25.07 8.86 6.93
C GLY A 791 25.15 7.32 6.92
N TYR A 792 26.21 6.76 7.50
CA TYR A 792 26.33 5.32 7.72
C TYR A 792 26.75 4.99 9.15
N SER A 793 25.91 4.23 9.85
CA SER A 793 26.22 3.63 11.15
C SER A 793 26.63 2.17 10.98
N SER A 794 27.89 1.87 11.27
CA SER A 794 28.49 0.55 11.08
C SER A 794 28.52 -0.24 12.38
N PHE A 795 27.62 -1.21 12.51
CA PHE A 795 27.55 -2.13 13.63
C PHE A 795 28.36 -3.40 13.36
N PRO A 796 29.15 -3.90 14.33
CA PRO A 796 30.13 -4.95 14.11
C PRO A 796 29.52 -6.32 13.79
N MET A 797 28.30 -6.60 14.26
CA MET A 797 27.65 -7.90 14.08
C MET A 797 26.63 -7.91 12.93
N GLU A 798 26.61 -6.88 12.08
CA GLU A 798 25.80 -6.83 10.87
C GLU A 798 26.11 -8.00 9.90
N ILE A 799 25.09 -8.57 9.26
CA ILE A 799 25.19 -9.79 8.43
C ILE A 799 26.12 -9.61 7.23
N ILE A 800 26.16 -8.39 6.67
CA ILE A 800 27.14 -7.97 5.66
C ILE A 800 27.59 -6.55 6.01
N GLN A 801 28.60 -6.46 6.88
CA GLN A 801 29.23 -5.19 7.22
C GLN A 801 30.24 -4.79 6.13
N ALA A 802 29.87 -3.84 5.27
CA ALA A 802 30.79 -3.33 4.25
C ALA A 802 31.81 -2.35 4.86
N PRO A 803 33.11 -2.44 4.48
CA PRO A 803 34.10 -1.43 4.82
C PRO A 803 33.66 -0.02 4.42
N LYS A 804 34.10 0.99 5.17
CA LYS A 804 33.76 2.41 4.92
C LYS A 804 34.05 2.83 3.48
N SER A 805 35.19 2.41 2.94
CA SER A 805 35.60 2.73 1.57
C SER A 805 34.65 2.17 0.50
N PHE A 806 34.02 1.02 0.76
CA PHE A 806 33.08 0.40 -0.17
C PHE A 806 31.73 1.10 -0.12
N VAL A 807 31.28 1.47 1.08
CA VAL A 807 30.08 2.30 1.26
C VAL A 807 30.25 3.65 0.57
N GLN A 808 31.40 4.32 0.75
CA GLN A 808 31.68 5.59 0.10
C GLN A 808 31.67 5.51 -1.44
N ALA A 809 31.90 4.33 -2.02
CA ALA A 809 31.82 4.12 -3.45
C ALA A 809 30.36 3.97 -3.97
N SER A 810 29.39 3.71 -3.10
CA SER A 810 27.98 3.49 -3.49
C SER A 810 27.02 4.61 -3.07
N VAL A 811 27.47 5.52 -2.20
CA VAL A 811 26.67 6.65 -1.69
C VAL A 811 27.54 7.89 -1.53
N ASN A 812 26.93 9.07 -1.58
CA ASN A 812 27.55 10.34 -1.19
C ASN A 812 27.70 10.40 0.35
N LEU A 813 28.66 9.63 0.88
CA LEU A 813 28.93 9.49 2.30
C LEU A 813 29.44 10.81 2.88
N ARG A 814 28.67 11.40 3.80
CA ARG A 814 28.99 12.65 4.49
C ARG A 814 29.21 12.47 5.98
N TRP A 815 28.57 11.47 6.57
CA TRP A 815 28.68 11.15 7.97
C TRP A 815 28.92 9.65 8.16
N TYR A 816 29.77 9.28 9.11
CA TYR A 816 30.11 7.88 9.37
C TYR A 816 30.43 7.67 10.84
N ARG A 817 29.85 6.61 11.43
CA ARG A 817 30.22 6.16 12.77
C ARG A 817 30.34 4.64 12.79
N ARG A 818 31.38 4.13 13.47
CA ARG A 818 31.57 2.71 13.75
C ARG A 818 31.30 2.47 15.23
N HIS A 819 30.60 1.39 15.53
CA HIS A 819 30.26 0.99 16.90
C HIS A 819 31.07 -0.23 17.34
N GLU A 820 31.21 -0.40 18.65
CA GLU A 820 31.88 -1.55 19.27
C GLU A 820 30.92 -2.72 19.55
N ARG A 821 29.61 -2.47 19.55
CA ARG A 821 28.55 -3.44 19.87
C ARG A 821 27.34 -3.26 18.98
N GLY A 822 26.52 -4.29 18.89
CA GLY A 822 25.27 -4.33 18.12
C GLY A 822 25.40 -5.07 16.78
N GLY A 823 24.29 -5.64 16.33
CA GLY A 823 24.18 -6.39 15.09
C GLY A 823 23.20 -5.79 14.09
N HIS A 824 22.48 -6.67 13.41
CA HIS A 824 21.58 -6.35 12.30
C HIS A 824 20.37 -5.51 12.77
N PHE A 825 19.83 -5.80 13.96
CA PHE A 825 18.65 -5.14 14.50
C PHE A 825 19.06 -3.90 15.30
N ALA A 826 19.79 -2.98 14.66
CA ALA A 826 20.46 -1.86 15.33
C ALA A 826 19.54 -1.02 16.24
N ALA A 827 18.32 -0.69 15.78
CA ALA A 827 17.34 0.06 16.57
C ALA A 827 16.83 -0.72 17.80
N LEU A 828 16.79 -2.06 17.70
CA LEU A 828 16.34 -2.98 18.74
C LEU A 828 17.45 -3.28 19.77
N GLU A 829 18.70 -3.40 19.31
CA GLU A 829 19.86 -3.80 20.10
C GLU A 829 20.54 -2.62 20.78
N GLN A 830 20.61 -1.47 20.09
CA GLN A 830 21.33 -0.28 20.54
C GLN A 830 20.46 0.98 20.40
N PRO A 831 19.23 1.03 20.95
CA PRO A 831 18.27 2.12 20.71
C PRO A 831 18.85 3.50 21.05
N THR A 832 19.54 3.64 22.19
CA THR A 832 20.14 4.91 22.60
C THR A 832 21.21 5.38 21.61
N ARG A 833 22.14 4.51 21.21
CA ARG A 833 23.18 4.84 20.23
C ARG A 833 22.59 5.13 18.86
N PHE A 834 21.56 4.39 18.48
CA PHE A 834 20.86 4.60 17.23
C PHE A 834 20.20 5.99 17.18
N VAL A 835 19.55 6.42 18.27
CA VAL A 835 18.99 7.78 18.38
C VAL A 835 20.08 8.84 18.32
N GLU A 836 21.17 8.68 19.09
CA GLU A 836 22.34 9.59 19.07
C GLU A 836 22.89 9.76 17.66
N ASP A 837 23.05 8.65 16.93
CA ASP A 837 23.54 8.65 15.56
C ASP A 837 22.64 9.46 14.61
N LEU A 838 21.32 9.29 14.68
CA LEU A 838 20.39 10.00 13.80
C LEU A 838 20.36 11.49 14.10
N VAL A 839 20.37 11.85 15.38
CA VAL A 839 20.41 13.25 15.83
C VAL A 839 21.69 13.92 15.33
N ASP A 840 22.85 13.32 15.60
CA ASP A 840 24.15 13.88 15.21
C ASP A 840 24.29 13.95 13.68
N CYS A 841 23.94 12.86 13.00
CA CYS A 841 24.03 12.75 11.55
C CYS A 841 23.18 13.81 10.87
N PHE A 842 21.88 13.85 11.13
CA PHE A 842 20.99 14.82 10.45
C PHE A 842 21.18 16.25 10.96
N GLY A 843 21.71 16.45 12.17
CA GLY A 843 22.20 17.75 12.63
C GLY A 843 23.29 18.31 11.72
N GLU A 844 24.19 17.45 11.24
CA GLU A 844 25.30 17.81 10.36
C GLU A 844 24.91 17.87 8.88
N ILE A 845 24.22 16.84 8.36
CA ILE A 845 24.07 16.64 6.91
C ILE A 845 22.76 17.20 6.32
N TRP A 846 21.77 17.56 7.14
CA TRP A 846 20.47 18.03 6.62
C TRP A 846 20.59 19.41 5.95
N PRO A 847 20.37 19.51 4.63
CA PRO A 847 20.44 20.77 3.91
C PRO A 847 19.23 21.64 4.24
N TYR A 848 19.48 22.90 4.62
CA TYR A 848 18.44 23.89 4.94
C TYR A 848 17.53 24.20 3.76
#